data_AF-A0A1E7LTM7-F1
#
_entry.id   AF-A0A1E7LTM7-F1
#
_cell.length_a   1.000
_cell.length_b   1.000
_cell.length_c   1.000
_cell.angle_alpha   90.00
_cell.angle_beta   90.00
_cell.angle_gamma   90.00
#
_symmetry.space_group_name_H-M   'P 1'
#
loop_
_entity.id
_entity.type
_entity.pdbx_description
1 polymer ?
#
loop_
_entity_poly.entity_id
_entity_poly.type
_entity_poly.pdbx_seq_one_letter_code
_entity_poly.pdbx_strand_id
1 'polypeptide(L)'
;MHEEGYDLITMRLVYPFVGDRGRVVHGLGERLREGGALVVITPTVGNTPVERRGIALDEDELTLLGAGWKTVERADADGLAFLVLRGPCHLDTRAVEKRPTTGHALTGALAVVTDDAGRVLLGRSRRGMLELPGGKTTGPEDFATAAVRELVEETGLVADPVDAHVVAMLVDDSHGVPRLTAVVRITAWTGTLANPEPDKFDRWEFFDLHALACVGDVFAPAALAIDSVWPGVIPDLPPVVSYPLAADRPPVPGEPGEAVRLRQAMAQTVIDGGWAPSEPVRDALRTVPRHRFAPEANLAAAYDGGDRAVITRRDETGTAISSVSAAWLQADMIESLCPGPGSIVFEAGSGGYNAELIAHAAGPDGRVVTVDIDPWVVRRTRAFLTEAGSGRVTAVEADAALGAPAHLVPRGGFDGSMITYNCWDISPAWREQLTEGGRLVIPLEMGGYTRAIAFERRGEVLHARGFTYCGFVRDQGQQARPAAVAPLLDGTLTLRFDDGPAADTSGFEEALRGRRHEVATGVTMGAANSYFGSLQLYAATTLSGFCRLAAHQEPEEGVTAIAKGRDAPAVLGKASLAYLIYVQTQDGDSPQGKEWEWVVHAFGEQGPELAERLVATVRAWDRHIRADDNDQHADPALTVHPASTPDDALPAGDVLDKEHCRLVFRWPGRDVLLPGPVERPEADVVAEGV
;
A
#
# COMPACT_ATOMS: atom_id res chain seq x y z
N MET A 1 -34.98 35.96 33.24
CA MET A 1 -35.29 35.05 34.38
C MET A 1 -34.36 35.42 35.53
N HIS A 2 -34.72 35.11 36.76
CA HIS A 2 -33.96 35.51 37.97
C HIS A 2 -32.62 34.75 38.03
N GLU A 3 -31.49 35.45 38.17
CA GLU A 3 -30.16 34.82 38.16
C GLU A 3 -29.92 33.91 39.37
N GLU A 4 -30.58 34.19 40.50
CA GLU A 4 -30.41 33.43 41.74
C GLU A 4 -31.30 32.17 41.86
N GLY A 5 -32.03 31.78 40.80
CA GLY A 5 -32.95 30.63 40.83
C GLY A 5 -34.29 30.88 41.56
N TYR A 6 -35.10 29.83 41.70
CA TYR A 6 -36.47 29.87 42.23
C TYR A 6 -36.69 28.89 43.39
N ASP A 7 -37.44 29.30 44.42
CA ASP A 7 -37.85 28.40 45.52
C ASP A 7 -39.06 27.52 45.12
N LEU A 8 -39.88 28.00 44.19
CA LEU A 8 -41.07 27.30 43.69
C LEU A 8 -41.31 27.66 42.22
N ILE A 9 -41.51 26.63 41.40
CA ILE A 9 -41.99 26.76 40.02
C ILE A 9 -43.28 25.95 39.92
N THR A 10 -44.33 26.50 39.31
CA THR A 10 -45.61 25.81 39.16
C THR A 10 -46.01 25.71 37.70
N MET A 11 -46.33 24.50 37.25
CA MET A 11 -46.89 24.19 35.93
C MET A 11 -48.34 23.73 36.11
N ARG A 12 -49.29 24.65 35.97
CA ARG A 12 -50.71 24.34 36.15
C ARG A 12 -51.42 24.19 34.82
N LEU A 13 -51.96 23.00 34.55
CA LEU A 13 -52.72 22.63 33.35
C LEU A 13 -51.98 22.85 32.02
N VAL A 14 -50.67 23.08 32.07
CA VAL A 14 -49.85 23.36 30.87
C VAL A 14 -49.01 22.17 30.44
N TYR A 15 -48.66 21.25 31.35
CA TYR A 15 -47.73 20.16 31.09
C TYR A 15 -48.10 19.28 29.89
N PRO A 16 -49.37 18.88 29.68
CA PRO A 16 -49.76 18.11 28.49
C PRO A 16 -49.49 18.82 27.15
N PHE A 17 -49.46 20.15 27.16
CA PHE A 17 -49.25 20.98 25.97
C PHE A 17 -47.80 21.38 25.74
N VAL A 18 -46.90 21.04 26.67
CA VAL A 18 -45.47 21.30 26.53
C VAL A 18 -44.86 20.32 25.55
N GLY A 19 -44.23 20.83 24.50
CA GLY A 19 -43.33 20.05 23.64
C GLY A 19 -42.01 19.79 24.36
N ASP A 20 -41.39 18.63 24.11
CA ASP A 20 -40.14 18.21 24.76
C ASP A 20 -40.22 18.24 26.30
N ARG A 21 -41.28 17.59 26.83
CA ARG A 21 -41.67 17.60 28.26
C ARG A 21 -40.50 17.29 29.20
N GLY A 22 -39.69 16.29 28.86
CA GLY A 22 -38.52 15.89 29.64
C GLY A 22 -37.49 17.00 29.75
N ARG A 23 -37.09 17.60 28.62
CA ARG A 23 -36.13 18.72 28.60
C ARG A 23 -36.66 19.94 29.35
N VAL A 24 -37.95 20.26 29.20
CA VAL A 24 -38.55 21.43 29.86
C VAL A 24 -38.61 21.21 31.37
N VAL A 25 -39.09 20.06 31.84
CA VAL A 25 -39.13 19.75 33.28
C VAL A 25 -37.73 19.71 33.88
N HIS A 26 -36.77 19.12 33.18
CA HIS A 26 -35.35 19.12 33.58
C HIS A 26 -34.80 20.54 33.70
N GLY A 27 -34.91 21.35 32.65
CA GLY A 27 -34.41 22.73 32.64
C GLY A 27 -35.15 23.67 33.59
N LEU A 28 -36.37 23.34 34.01
CA LEU A 28 -37.05 24.02 35.11
C LEU A 28 -36.49 23.55 36.46
N GLY A 29 -36.21 22.26 36.62
CA GLY A 29 -35.56 21.71 37.80
C GLY A 29 -34.19 22.33 38.08
N GLU A 30 -33.35 22.52 37.06
CA GLU A 30 -32.03 23.17 37.19
C GLU A 30 -32.10 24.64 37.64
N ARG A 31 -33.28 25.27 37.54
CA ARG A 31 -33.51 26.64 38.02
C ARG A 31 -34.02 26.70 39.45
N LEU A 32 -34.26 25.56 40.11
CA LEU A 32 -34.66 25.52 41.50
C LEU A 32 -33.45 25.72 42.42
N ARG A 33 -33.65 26.50 43.49
CA ARG A 33 -32.70 26.60 44.60
C ARG A 33 -32.65 25.30 45.39
N GLU A 34 -31.63 25.13 46.23
CA GLU A 34 -31.56 24.02 47.18
C GLU A 34 -32.82 23.98 48.06
N GLY A 35 -33.52 22.84 48.08
CA GLY A 35 -34.81 22.69 48.78
C GLY A 35 -36.05 23.16 48.01
N GLY A 36 -35.88 23.81 46.85
CA GLY A 36 -36.98 24.26 45.99
C GLY A 36 -37.80 23.13 45.36
N ALA A 37 -38.98 23.46 44.82
CA ALA A 37 -39.88 22.49 44.20
C ALA A 37 -40.42 22.91 42.84
N LEU A 38 -40.59 21.94 41.95
CA LEU A 38 -41.44 22.04 40.77
C LEU A 38 -42.77 21.37 41.07
N VAL A 39 -43.87 22.12 40.98
CA VAL A 39 -45.22 21.61 41.19
C VAL A 39 -45.94 21.51 39.85
N VAL A 40 -46.26 20.29 39.43
CA VAL A 40 -47.05 20.03 38.22
C VAL A 40 -48.47 19.68 38.62
N ILE A 41 -49.44 20.45 38.11
CA ILE A 41 -50.87 20.25 38.37
C ILE A 41 -51.53 19.92 37.04
N THR A 42 -52.06 18.72 36.88
CA THR A 42 -52.53 18.21 35.58
C THR A 42 -53.75 17.31 35.75
N PRO A 43 -54.70 17.29 34.80
CA PRO A 43 -55.82 16.36 34.90
C PRO A 43 -55.34 14.93 34.61
N THR A 44 -56.04 13.96 35.19
CA THR A 44 -55.75 12.53 35.03
C THR A 44 -56.78 11.86 34.15
N VAL A 45 -56.39 10.87 33.34
CA VAL A 45 -57.29 10.15 32.43
C VAL A 45 -58.49 9.55 33.15
N GLY A 46 -58.30 9.03 34.38
CA GLY A 46 -59.37 8.41 35.19
C GLY A 46 -60.49 9.38 35.59
N ASN A 47 -60.18 10.66 35.74
CA ASN A 47 -61.11 11.71 36.21
C ASN A 47 -61.55 12.67 35.09
N THR A 48 -61.15 12.42 33.83
CA THR A 48 -61.40 13.32 32.70
C THR A 48 -62.34 12.66 31.67
N PRO A 49 -63.42 13.35 31.23
CA PRO A 49 -64.32 12.86 30.17
C PRO A 49 -63.57 12.47 28.90
N VAL A 50 -64.08 11.47 28.18
CA VAL A 50 -63.41 10.87 27.01
C VAL A 50 -63.02 11.92 25.96
N GLU A 51 -63.92 12.86 25.68
CA GLU A 51 -63.73 13.97 24.75
C GLU A 51 -62.62 14.95 25.14
N ARG A 52 -62.09 14.87 26.37
CA ARG A 52 -61.02 15.74 26.91
C ARG A 52 -59.78 14.98 27.37
N ARG A 53 -59.67 13.68 27.10
CA ARG A 53 -58.50 12.88 27.55
C ARG A 53 -57.18 13.29 26.89
N GLY A 54 -57.22 13.94 25.72
CA GLY A 54 -56.00 14.45 25.06
C GLY A 54 -55.25 15.54 25.85
N ILE A 55 -55.81 16.02 26.96
CA ILE A 55 -55.19 17.01 27.85
C ILE A 55 -54.93 16.45 29.25
N ALA A 56 -55.05 15.14 29.46
CA ALA A 56 -54.89 14.46 30.74
C ALA A 56 -53.77 13.42 30.68
N LEU A 57 -53.08 13.21 31.80
CA LEU A 57 -52.03 12.18 31.90
C LEU A 57 -52.58 10.88 32.47
N ASP A 58 -52.04 9.75 32.02
CA ASP A 58 -52.23 8.47 32.68
C ASP A 58 -51.19 8.22 33.79
N GLU A 59 -51.30 7.08 34.47
CA GLU A 59 -50.44 6.72 35.60
C GLU A 59 -48.98 6.47 35.18
N ASP A 60 -48.74 5.99 33.96
CA ASP A 60 -47.40 5.76 33.44
C ASP A 60 -46.72 7.10 33.12
N GLU A 61 -47.45 8.05 32.52
CA GLU A 61 -46.98 9.41 32.25
C GLU A 61 -46.69 10.19 33.54
N LEU A 62 -47.50 10.01 34.60
CA LEU A 62 -47.25 10.62 35.92
C LEU A 62 -46.02 10.01 36.58
N THR A 63 -45.84 8.70 36.47
CA THR A 63 -44.65 7.99 36.97
C THR A 63 -43.39 8.48 36.24
N LEU A 64 -43.46 8.63 34.91
CA LEU A 64 -42.36 9.11 34.09
C LEU A 64 -42.03 10.58 34.35
N LEU A 65 -43.02 11.43 34.64
CA LEU A 65 -42.81 12.81 35.09
C LEU A 65 -42.07 12.87 36.43
N GLY A 66 -42.32 11.93 37.33
CA GLY A 66 -41.61 11.80 38.60
C GLY A 66 -40.18 11.26 38.46
N ALA A 67 -39.83 10.63 37.35
CA ALA A 67 -38.49 10.09 37.14
C ALA A 67 -37.45 11.21 37.04
N GLY A 68 -36.27 11.01 37.65
CA GLY A 68 -35.21 12.02 37.69
C GLY A 68 -35.36 13.07 38.79
N TRP A 69 -36.14 12.78 39.84
CA TRP A 69 -36.29 13.63 41.03
C TRP A 69 -36.02 12.82 42.30
N LYS A 70 -35.33 13.40 43.28
CA LYS A 70 -35.01 12.74 44.57
C LYS A 70 -36.26 12.43 45.38
N THR A 71 -37.25 13.31 45.34
CA THR A 71 -38.53 13.12 46.03
C THR A 71 -39.68 13.54 45.12
N VAL A 72 -40.69 12.67 45.06
CA VAL A 72 -41.95 12.91 44.35
C VAL A 72 -43.07 12.71 45.36
N GLU A 73 -43.78 13.79 45.69
CA GLU A 73 -44.99 13.72 46.50
C GLU A 73 -46.21 13.91 45.58
N ARG A 74 -47.19 13.01 45.67
CA ARG A 74 -48.44 13.10 44.93
C ARG A 74 -49.60 13.40 45.86
N ALA A 75 -50.43 14.35 45.48
CA ALA A 75 -51.75 14.58 46.05
C ALA A 75 -52.80 14.68 44.94
N ASP A 76 -54.05 14.37 45.25
CA ASP A 76 -55.18 14.53 44.34
C ASP A 76 -56.16 15.55 44.94
N ALA A 77 -56.57 16.53 44.15
CA ALA A 77 -57.58 17.51 44.56
C ALA A 77 -58.43 17.96 43.36
N ASP A 78 -59.76 18.01 43.55
CA ASP A 78 -60.73 18.43 42.54
C ASP A 78 -60.58 17.76 41.16
N GLY A 79 -60.19 16.48 41.15
CA GLY A 79 -60.01 15.69 39.92
C GLY A 79 -58.68 15.94 39.17
N LEU A 80 -57.74 16.67 39.78
CA LEU A 80 -56.39 16.92 39.26
C LEU A 80 -55.33 16.22 40.12
N ALA A 81 -54.27 15.73 39.47
CA ALA A 81 -53.06 15.27 40.15
C ALA A 81 -52.11 16.46 40.40
N PHE A 82 -51.58 16.51 41.62
CA PHE A 82 -50.56 17.46 42.06
C PHE A 82 -49.27 16.68 42.35
N LEU A 83 -48.25 16.88 41.53
CA LEU A 83 -46.92 16.31 41.75
C LEU A 83 -45.99 17.41 42.26
N VAL A 84 -45.44 17.22 43.46
CA VAL A 84 -44.38 18.06 44.02
C VAL A 84 -43.06 17.32 43.82
N LEU A 85 -42.24 17.87 42.92
CA LEU A 85 -40.98 17.30 42.48
C LEU A 85 -39.85 18.11 43.10
N ARG A 86 -38.95 17.47 43.87
CA ARG A 86 -37.80 18.16 44.50
C ARG A 86 -36.50 17.43 44.27
N GLY A 87 -35.42 18.22 44.21
CA GLY A 87 -34.06 17.72 44.02
C GLY A 87 -33.92 17.00 42.67
N PRO A 88 -33.80 17.72 41.54
CA PRO A 88 -33.56 17.08 40.26
C PRO A 88 -32.28 16.22 40.34
N CYS A 89 -32.32 15.01 39.77
CA CYS A 89 -31.22 14.06 39.77
C CYS A 89 -30.95 13.55 38.35
N HIS A 90 -29.73 13.79 37.88
CA HIS A 90 -29.29 13.47 36.52
C HIS A 90 -28.28 12.31 36.47
N LEU A 91 -28.04 11.66 37.61
CA LEU A 91 -26.99 10.66 37.79
C LEU A 91 -27.52 9.25 38.10
N ASP A 92 -28.84 9.08 38.26
CA ASP A 92 -29.46 7.82 38.70
C ASP A 92 -29.96 6.94 37.53
N THR A 93 -29.61 7.26 36.28
CA THR A 93 -29.92 6.40 35.14
C THR A 93 -29.18 5.07 35.28
N ARG A 94 -29.93 3.97 35.36
CA ARG A 94 -29.37 2.61 35.46
C ARG A 94 -29.68 1.82 34.20
N ALA A 95 -28.65 1.22 33.59
CA ALA A 95 -28.85 0.19 32.59
C ALA A 95 -29.50 -1.04 33.26
N VAL A 96 -30.60 -1.52 32.69
CA VAL A 96 -31.30 -2.73 33.15
C VAL A 96 -31.52 -3.64 31.96
N GLU A 97 -31.20 -4.91 32.13
CA GLU A 97 -31.35 -5.92 31.08
C GLU A 97 -32.78 -6.42 30.97
N LYS A 98 -33.18 -6.82 29.76
CA LYS A 98 -34.40 -7.62 29.58
C LYS A 98 -34.16 -9.02 30.16
N ARG A 99 -35.22 -9.82 30.29
CA ARG A 99 -35.12 -11.25 30.68
C ARG A 99 -34.09 -11.97 29.79
N PRO A 100 -33.48 -13.08 30.27
CA PRO A 100 -32.42 -13.78 29.54
C PRO A 100 -32.80 -14.08 28.09
N THR A 101 -31.89 -13.79 27.18
CA THR A 101 -32.08 -14.01 25.74
C THR A 101 -32.08 -15.50 25.41
N THR A 102 -32.91 -15.92 24.45
CA THR A 102 -32.75 -17.21 23.76
C THR A 102 -31.60 -17.11 22.75
N GLY A 103 -30.78 -18.16 22.62
CA GLY A 103 -29.67 -18.18 21.67
C GLY A 103 -30.17 -18.17 20.22
N HIS A 104 -29.69 -17.22 19.42
CA HIS A 104 -30.05 -17.05 18.00
C HIS A 104 -28.84 -17.12 17.04
N ALA A 105 -27.63 -17.28 17.58
CA ALA A 105 -26.38 -17.35 16.82
C ALA A 105 -25.43 -18.38 17.45
N LEU A 106 -24.53 -18.93 16.63
CA LEU A 106 -23.41 -19.75 17.10
C LEU A 106 -22.24 -18.83 17.43
N THR A 107 -21.79 -18.88 18.68
CA THR A 107 -20.58 -18.18 19.14
C THR A 107 -19.47 -19.20 19.39
N GLY A 108 -18.29 -18.94 18.86
CA GLY A 108 -17.11 -19.77 19.11
C GLY A 108 -15.83 -18.95 19.14
N ALA A 109 -14.75 -19.58 19.61
CA ALA A 109 -13.43 -19.00 19.68
C ALA A 109 -12.40 -19.97 19.08
N LEU A 110 -11.49 -19.44 18.27
CA LEU A 110 -10.38 -20.20 17.69
C LEU A 110 -9.06 -19.65 18.21
N ALA A 111 -8.24 -20.52 18.78
CA ALA A 111 -6.91 -20.19 19.28
C ALA A 111 -5.88 -20.25 18.14
N VAL A 112 -5.29 -19.12 17.79
CA VAL A 112 -4.13 -19.05 16.89
C VAL A 112 -2.86 -19.09 17.74
N VAL A 113 -2.16 -20.22 17.70
CA VAL A 113 -0.96 -20.49 18.51
C VAL A 113 0.24 -20.69 17.60
N THR A 114 1.39 -20.11 17.97
CA THR A 114 2.68 -20.38 17.32
C THR A 114 3.70 -20.92 18.29
N ASP A 115 4.67 -21.68 17.79
CA ASP A 115 5.90 -21.99 18.52
C ASP A 115 6.97 -20.90 18.37
N ASP A 116 8.12 -21.10 19.00
CA ASP A 116 9.28 -20.18 18.95
C ASP A 116 9.88 -20.05 17.53
N ALA A 117 9.53 -20.96 16.62
CA ALA A 117 9.92 -20.90 15.21
C ALA A 117 8.89 -20.15 14.34
N GLY A 118 7.80 -19.64 14.93
CA GLY A 118 6.74 -18.94 14.20
C GLY A 118 5.84 -19.86 13.37
N ARG A 119 5.86 -21.18 13.61
CA ARG A 119 4.98 -22.15 12.96
C ARG A 119 3.63 -22.17 13.66
N VAL A 120 2.54 -22.31 12.92
CA VAL A 120 1.17 -22.32 13.47
C VAL A 120 0.71 -23.73 13.83
N LEU A 121 0.02 -23.87 14.97
CA LEU A 121 -0.53 -25.15 15.41
C LEU A 121 -1.83 -25.48 14.66
N LEU A 122 -1.89 -26.67 14.03
CA LEU A 122 -3.11 -27.19 13.39
C LEU A 122 -3.33 -28.66 13.72
N GLY A 123 -4.59 -29.04 13.86
CA GLY A 123 -5.05 -30.40 14.13
C GLY A 123 -5.70 -31.00 12.91
N ARG A 124 -5.33 -32.24 12.55
CA ARG A 124 -6.03 -33.00 11.51
C ARG A 124 -7.25 -33.68 12.13
N SER A 125 -8.45 -33.23 11.77
CA SER A 125 -9.68 -33.81 12.30
C SER A 125 -10.01 -35.14 11.64
N ARG A 126 -10.86 -35.96 12.29
CA ARG A 126 -11.36 -37.23 11.73
C ARG A 126 -12.11 -37.08 10.40
N ARG A 127 -12.48 -35.85 10.04
CA ARG A 127 -13.13 -35.50 8.78
C ARG A 127 -12.13 -35.20 7.66
N GLY A 128 -10.83 -35.25 7.95
CA GLY A 128 -9.75 -35.08 6.97
C GLY A 128 -9.31 -33.63 6.74
N MET A 129 -9.84 -32.68 7.51
CA MET A 129 -9.52 -31.25 7.40
C MET A 129 -8.51 -30.83 8.48
N LEU A 130 -7.79 -29.74 8.24
CA LEU A 130 -7.01 -29.05 9.27
C LEU A 130 -7.85 -28.00 10.00
N GLU A 131 -7.73 -27.94 11.31
CA GLU A 131 -8.49 -27.04 12.19
C GLU A 131 -7.55 -26.38 13.22
N LEU A 132 -7.93 -25.19 13.69
CA LEU A 132 -7.31 -24.57 14.87
C LEU A 132 -7.95 -25.14 16.14
N PRO A 133 -7.25 -25.13 17.29
CA PRO A 133 -7.89 -25.45 18.56
C PRO A 133 -9.05 -24.48 18.81
N GLY A 134 -10.24 -24.99 19.13
CA GLY A 134 -11.35 -24.10 19.37
C GLY A 134 -12.73 -24.75 19.34
N GLY A 135 -13.69 -24.02 19.91
CA GLY A 135 -15.02 -24.53 20.14
C GLY A 135 -16.01 -23.45 20.53
N LYS A 136 -17.18 -23.91 20.98
CA LYS A 136 -18.30 -23.03 21.33
C LYS A 136 -18.12 -22.47 22.73
N THR A 137 -18.57 -21.24 22.93
CA THR A 137 -18.68 -20.67 24.27
C THR A 137 -19.71 -21.44 25.10
N THR A 138 -19.39 -21.73 26.36
CA THR A 138 -20.24 -22.44 27.31
C THR A 138 -20.52 -21.58 28.54
N GLY A 139 -21.81 -21.33 28.83
CA GLY A 139 -22.20 -20.54 29.99
C GLY A 139 -21.80 -19.06 29.88
N PRO A 140 -21.33 -18.42 30.97
CA PRO A 140 -20.97 -17.00 30.99
C PRO A 140 -19.49 -16.72 30.64
N GLU A 141 -18.79 -17.65 30.01
CA GLU A 141 -17.37 -17.44 29.65
C GLU A 141 -17.21 -16.41 28.52
N ASP A 142 -16.08 -15.70 28.54
CA ASP A 142 -15.68 -14.85 27.42
C ASP A 142 -14.91 -15.66 26.34
N PHE A 143 -14.65 -15.02 25.20
CA PHE A 143 -14.01 -15.67 24.06
C PHE A 143 -12.55 -16.08 24.33
N ALA A 144 -11.81 -15.31 25.13
CA ALA A 144 -10.43 -15.63 25.48
C ALA A 144 -10.38 -16.89 26.37
N THR A 145 -11.26 -16.94 27.38
CA THR A 145 -11.42 -18.09 28.27
C THR A 145 -11.83 -19.34 27.48
N ALA A 146 -12.78 -19.20 26.54
CA ALA A 146 -13.18 -20.31 25.67
C ALA A 146 -12.00 -20.84 24.85
N ALA A 147 -11.21 -19.97 24.20
CA ALA A 147 -10.05 -20.38 23.41
C ALA A 147 -8.97 -21.07 24.26
N VAL A 148 -8.68 -20.56 25.46
CA VAL A 148 -7.72 -21.18 26.40
C VAL A 148 -8.20 -22.56 26.86
N ARG A 149 -9.50 -22.69 27.19
CA ARG A 149 -10.09 -23.97 27.58
C ARG A 149 -9.97 -25.00 26.47
N GLU A 150 -10.39 -24.64 25.25
CA GLU A 150 -10.34 -25.54 24.09
C GLU A 150 -8.89 -25.90 23.73
N LEU A 151 -7.94 -24.98 23.84
CA LEU A 151 -6.51 -25.27 23.65
C LEU A 151 -6.04 -26.38 24.61
N VAL A 152 -6.40 -26.31 25.89
CA VAL A 152 -6.04 -27.32 26.89
C VAL A 152 -6.73 -28.66 26.60
N GLU A 153 -8.03 -28.63 26.34
CA GLU A 153 -8.85 -29.82 26.10
C GLU A 153 -8.38 -30.58 24.85
N GLU A 154 -8.10 -29.88 23.75
CA GLU A 154 -7.82 -30.50 22.46
C GLU A 154 -6.34 -30.83 22.23
N THR A 155 -5.41 -30.10 22.86
CA THR A 155 -3.96 -30.18 22.54
C THR A 155 -3.08 -30.47 23.76
N GLY A 156 -3.58 -30.27 24.98
CA GLY A 156 -2.79 -30.36 26.21
C GLY A 156 -1.85 -29.17 26.45
N LEU A 157 -1.84 -28.16 25.57
CA LEU A 157 -1.12 -26.91 25.78
C LEU A 157 -1.90 -25.97 26.69
N VAL A 158 -1.20 -25.27 27.58
CA VAL A 158 -1.80 -24.38 28.59
C VAL A 158 -1.33 -22.96 28.34
N ALA A 159 -2.28 -22.02 28.26
CA ALA A 159 -2.03 -20.58 28.19
C ALA A 159 -2.76 -19.86 29.33
N ASP A 160 -2.22 -18.73 29.78
CA ASP A 160 -2.94 -17.85 30.70
C ASP A 160 -3.92 -16.96 29.90
N PRO A 161 -5.16 -16.72 30.37
CA PRO A 161 -6.07 -15.78 29.72
C PRO A 161 -5.48 -14.38 29.47
N VAL A 162 -4.47 -13.94 30.24
CA VAL A 162 -3.79 -12.65 29.97
C VAL A 162 -2.96 -12.66 28.68
N ASP A 163 -2.54 -13.84 28.22
CA ASP A 163 -1.77 -14.05 26.98
C ASP A 163 -2.69 -14.38 25.78
N ALA A 164 -4.02 -14.33 25.98
CA ALA A 164 -5.05 -14.66 25.01
C ALA A 164 -5.79 -13.41 24.52
N HIS A 165 -5.42 -12.93 23.33
CA HIS A 165 -5.87 -11.65 22.79
C HIS A 165 -6.91 -11.86 21.70
N VAL A 166 -8.14 -11.36 21.89
CA VAL A 166 -9.17 -11.39 20.85
C VAL A 166 -8.87 -10.32 19.80
N VAL A 167 -8.36 -10.71 18.64
CA VAL A 167 -7.84 -9.78 17.61
C VAL A 167 -8.85 -9.44 16.51
N ALA A 168 -9.87 -10.28 16.34
CA ALA A 168 -10.94 -10.05 15.38
C ALA A 168 -12.20 -10.85 15.76
N MET A 169 -13.36 -10.34 15.33
CA MET A 169 -14.60 -11.11 15.25
C MET A 169 -14.96 -11.36 13.79
N LEU A 170 -15.06 -12.62 13.40
CA LEU A 170 -15.50 -13.04 12.08
C LEU A 170 -17.00 -13.32 12.10
N VAL A 171 -17.72 -12.82 11.11
CA VAL A 171 -19.15 -13.04 10.94
C VAL A 171 -19.41 -13.66 9.58
N ASP A 172 -20.01 -14.84 9.63
CA ASP A 172 -20.49 -15.61 8.49
C ASP A 172 -21.80 -16.33 8.84
N ASP A 173 -22.24 -17.24 7.97
CA ASP A 173 -23.33 -18.16 8.26
C ASP A 173 -22.90 -19.61 8.05
N SER A 174 -23.45 -20.51 8.88
CA SER A 174 -23.34 -21.94 8.70
C SER A 174 -24.73 -22.51 8.47
N HIS A 175 -25.03 -22.85 7.21
CA HIS A 175 -26.34 -23.36 6.81
C HIS A 175 -27.51 -22.44 7.22
N GLY A 176 -27.35 -21.13 7.09
CA GLY A 176 -28.36 -20.14 7.46
C GLY A 176 -28.43 -19.78 8.94
N VAL A 177 -27.54 -20.33 9.78
CA VAL A 177 -27.39 -19.90 11.18
C VAL A 177 -26.23 -18.90 11.26
N PRO A 178 -26.47 -17.66 11.73
CA PRO A 178 -25.40 -16.69 11.95
C PRO A 178 -24.34 -17.26 12.89
N ARG A 179 -23.07 -17.19 12.48
CA ARG A 179 -21.93 -17.63 13.27
C ARG A 179 -20.99 -16.46 13.50
N LEU A 180 -20.63 -16.28 14.77
CA LEU A 180 -19.64 -15.32 15.24
C LEU A 180 -18.45 -16.11 15.77
N THR A 181 -17.30 -15.94 15.13
CA THR A 181 -16.05 -16.62 15.52
C THR A 181 -15.06 -15.58 16.01
N ALA A 182 -14.70 -15.67 17.28
CA ALA A 182 -13.60 -14.88 17.85
C ALA A 182 -12.26 -15.48 17.43
N VAL A 183 -11.39 -14.66 16.85
CA VAL A 183 -10.00 -15.03 16.56
C VAL A 183 -9.16 -14.64 17.77
N VAL A 184 -8.60 -15.62 18.47
CA VAL A 184 -7.86 -15.41 19.71
C VAL A 184 -6.39 -15.73 19.48
N ARG A 185 -5.54 -14.70 19.46
CA ARG A 185 -4.09 -14.88 19.36
C ARG A 185 -3.52 -15.23 20.73
N ILE A 186 -2.91 -16.41 20.85
CA ILE A 186 -2.19 -16.84 22.06
C ILE A 186 -0.71 -16.50 21.88
N THR A 187 -0.13 -15.73 22.80
CA THR A 187 1.26 -15.25 22.69
C THR A 187 2.26 -15.96 23.58
N ALA A 188 1.78 -16.62 24.64
CA ALA A 188 2.59 -17.50 25.48
C ALA A 188 1.80 -18.75 25.87
N TRP A 189 2.48 -19.89 25.92
CA TRP A 189 1.91 -21.16 26.34
C TRP A 189 2.99 -22.09 26.90
N THR A 190 2.57 -23.11 27.63
CA THR A 190 3.42 -24.15 28.20
C THR A 190 2.78 -25.53 28.00
N GLY A 191 3.51 -26.59 28.34
CA GLY A 191 3.03 -27.97 28.23
C GLY A 191 3.72 -28.74 27.11
N THR A 192 3.20 -29.93 26.82
CA THR A 192 3.71 -30.79 25.75
C THR A 192 2.56 -31.12 24.82
N LEU A 193 2.75 -30.87 23.52
CA LEU A 193 1.73 -31.13 22.52
C LEU A 193 1.31 -32.60 22.56
N ALA A 194 0.01 -32.82 22.74
CA ALA A 194 -0.62 -34.14 22.81
C ALA A 194 -1.93 -34.15 22.00
N ASN A 195 -2.62 -35.28 22.01
CA ASN A 195 -3.97 -35.42 21.46
C ASN A 195 -4.89 -36.05 22.51
N PRO A 196 -5.38 -35.26 23.50
CA PRO A 196 -6.26 -35.77 24.56
C PRO A 196 -7.64 -36.20 24.04
N GLU A 197 -8.04 -35.75 22.85
CA GLU A 197 -9.32 -36.08 22.20
C GLU A 197 -9.12 -36.87 20.89
N PRO A 198 -8.61 -38.11 20.96
CA PRO A 198 -8.31 -38.93 19.77
C PRO A 198 -9.55 -39.33 18.97
N ASP A 199 -10.75 -39.15 19.54
CA ASP A 199 -12.02 -39.37 18.84
C ASP A 199 -12.39 -38.22 17.91
N LYS A 200 -11.84 -37.01 18.12
CA LYS A 200 -12.07 -35.82 17.28
C LYS A 200 -10.92 -35.55 16.30
N PHE A 201 -9.69 -35.75 16.74
CA PHE A 201 -8.48 -35.46 15.97
C PHE A 201 -7.60 -36.70 15.79
N ASP A 202 -6.97 -36.82 14.62
CA ASP A 202 -5.94 -37.84 14.37
C ASP A 202 -4.61 -37.43 15.02
N ARG A 203 -4.23 -36.15 14.89
CA ARG A 203 -2.99 -35.57 15.46
C ARG A 203 -2.97 -34.04 15.40
N TRP A 204 -2.07 -33.45 16.17
CA TRP A 204 -1.74 -32.01 16.16
C TRP A 204 -0.27 -31.81 15.78
N GLU A 205 0.00 -30.81 14.93
CA GLU A 205 1.34 -30.50 14.42
C GLU A 205 1.51 -28.99 14.20
N PHE A 206 2.76 -28.51 14.25
CA PHE A 206 3.12 -27.14 13.89
C PHE A 206 3.52 -27.06 12.41
N PHE A 207 2.92 -26.12 11.67
CA PHE A 207 3.11 -25.92 10.24
C PHE A 207 3.78 -24.57 9.94
N ASP A 208 4.75 -24.57 9.03
CA ASP A 208 5.28 -23.33 8.47
C ASP A 208 4.18 -22.57 7.71
N LEU A 209 4.11 -21.25 7.89
CA LEU A 209 3.10 -20.41 7.24
C LEU A 209 3.13 -20.60 5.71
N HIS A 210 4.29 -20.52 5.07
CA HIS A 210 4.43 -20.68 3.62
C HIS A 210 3.94 -22.04 3.09
N ALA A 211 3.88 -23.08 3.93
CA ALA A 211 3.41 -24.41 3.52
C ALA A 211 1.88 -24.53 3.49
N LEU A 212 1.16 -23.60 4.14
CA LEU A 212 -0.30 -23.65 4.24
C LEU A 212 -1.01 -23.50 2.89
N ALA A 213 -0.38 -22.86 1.91
CA ALA A 213 -0.90 -22.77 0.54
C ALA A 213 -1.02 -24.14 -0.16
N CYS A 214 -0.40 -25.20 0.37
CA CYS A 214 -0.39 -26.54 -0.23
C CYS A 214 -0.76 -27.65 0.76
N VAL A 215 -1.33 -27.30 1.92
CA VAL A 215 -1.53 -28.25 3.03
C VAL A 215 -2.78 -29.14 2.88
N GLY A 216 -3.62 -28.86 1.88
CA GLY A 216 -4.89 -29.55 1.63
C GLY A 216 -6.08 -28.82 2.27
N ASP A 217 -7.13 -29.58 2.60
CA ASP A 217 -8.38 -29.01 3.12
C ASP A 217 -8.19 -28.40 4.52
N VAL A 218 -8.50 -27.11 4.66
CA VAL A 218 -8.54 -26.39 5.94
C VAL A 218 -9.98 -25.99 6.23
N PHE A 219 -10.43 -26.20 7.46
CA PHE A 219 -11.76 -25.78 7.89
C PHE A 219 -11.91 -24.26 7.73
N ALA A 220 -12.97 -23.81 7.04
CA ALA A 220 -13.08 -22.41 6.62
C ALA A 220 -12.92 -21.37 7.77
N PRO A 221 -13.55 -21.53 8.95
CA PRO A 221 -13.28 -20.64 10.08
C PRO A 221 -11.82 -20.61 10.53
N ALA A 222 -11.13 -21.76 10.50
CA ALA A 222 -9.70 -21.82 10.83
C ALA A 222 -8.87 -21.08 9.79
N ALA A 223 -9.16 -21.26 8.50
CA ALA A 223 -8.47 -20.56 7.42
C ALA A 223 -8.66 -19.03 7.49
N LEU A 224 -9.89 -18.57 7.77
CA LEU A 224 -10.20 -17.15 7.94
C LEU A 224 -9.58 -16.54 9.22
N ALA A 225 -9.47 -17.33 10.29
CA ALA A 225 -8.77 -16.93 11.50
C ALA A 225 -7.25 -16.79 11.26
N ILE A 226 -6.64 -17.70 10.50
CA ILE A 226 -5.24 -17.61 10.07
C ILE A 226 -5.03 -16.36 9.22
N ASP A 227 -5.89 -16.08 8.23
CA ASP A 227 -5.79 -14.89 7.38
C ASP A 227 -5.94 -13.57 8.15
N SER A 228 -6.72 -13.58 9.24
CA SER A 228 -6.87 -12.40 10.11
C SER A 228 -5.58 -12.02 10.86
N VAL A 229 -4.67 -13.00 11.04
CA VAL A 229 -3.36 -12.82 11.67
C VAL A 229 -2.28 -12.63 10.60
N TRP A 230 -2.26 -13.49 9.57
CA TRP A 230 -1.31 -13.45 8.46
C TRP A 230 -2.03 -13.43 7.10
N PRO A 231 -2.43 -12.23 6.62
CA PRO A 231 -3.18 -12.11 5.37
C PRO A 231 -2.43 -12.67 4.16
N GLY A 232 -3.10 -13.51 3.37
CA GLY A 232 -2.59 -14.05 2.10
C GLY A 232 -1.76 -15.32 2.19
N VAL A 233 -1.61 -15.91 3.38
CA VAL A 233 -0.89 -17.18 3.55
C VAL A 233 -1.67 -18.38 2.97
N ILE A 234 -3.01 -18.32 3.02
CA ILE A 234 -3.89 -19.29 2.36
C ILE A 234 -4.59 -18.56 1.21
N PRO A 235 -4.45 -19.03 -0.05
CA PRO A 235 -5.09 -18.39 -1.20
C PRO A 235 -6.60 -18.69 -1.28
N ASP A 236 -7.31 -17.90 -2.08
CA ASP A 236 -8.70 -18.17 -2.52
C ASP A 236 -9.74 -18.38 -1.40
N LEU A 237 -9.59 -17.66 -0.29
CA LEU A 237 -10.51 -17.76 0.84
C LEU A 237 -11.91 -17.19 0.51
N PRO A 238 -12.98 -17.77 1.07
CA PRO A 238 -14.31 -17.22 0.93
C PRO A 238 -14.42 -15.83 1.58
N PRO A 239 -15.29 -14.95 1.08
CA PRO A 239 -15.50 -13.65 1.69
C PRO A 239 -16.07 -13.81 3.11
N VAL A 240 -15.54 -13.03 4.04
CA VAL A 240 -16.03 -12.96 5.43
C VAL A 240 -16.14 -11.51 5.87
N VAL A 241 -17.12 -11.20 6.71
CA VAL A 241 -17.13 -9.91 7.40
C VAL A 241 -16.23 -10.03 8.62
N SER A 242 -15.12 -9.29 8.60
CA SER A 242 -14.16 -9.25 9.72
C SER A 242 -14.26 -7.90 10.44
N TYR A 243 -14.48 -7.95 11.75
CA TYR A 243 -14.42 -6.81 12.64
C TYR A 243 -13.10 -6.88 13.41
N PRO A 244 -12.04 -6.18 12.96
CA PRO A 244 -10.80 -6.11 13.72
C PRO A 244 -11.09 -5.40 15.05
N LEU A 245 -10.65 -6.01 16.14
CA LEU A 245 -10.77 -5.41 17.46
C LEU A 245 -9.52 -4.59 17.75
N ALA A 246 -9.71 -3.40 18.31
CA ALA A 246 -8.63 -2.55 18.81
C ALA A 246 -8.07 -3.15 20.11
N ALA A 247 -7.50 -4.34 20.01
CA ALA A 247 -6.72 -4.99 21.05
C ALA A 247 -5.23 -4.82 20.73
N ASP A 248 -4.39 -4.73 21.77
CA ASP A 248 -2.96 -4.93 21.61
C ASP A 248 -2.76 -6.30 20.95
N ARG A 249 -2.27 -6.35 19.70
CA ARG A 249 -1.75 -7.60 19.14
C ARG A 249 -0.30 -7.66 19.64
N PRO A 250 0.04 -8.52 20.60
CA PRO A 250 1.39 -8.49 21.13
C PRO A 250 2.36 -9.01 20.06
N PRO A 251 3.61 -8.55 20.09
CA PRO A 251 4.64 -9.10 19.23
C PRO A 251 4.78 -10.60 19.49
N VAL A 252 5.11 -11.37 18.45
CA VAL A 252 5.32 -12.80 18.61
C VAL A 252 6.77 -13.03 19.03
N PRO A 253 7.02 -13.65 20.20
CA PRO A 253 8.37 -13.89 20.66
C PRO A 253 9.06 -14.94 19.78
N GLY A 254 10.40 -14.87 19.75
CA GLY A 254 11.23 -15.87 19.11
C GLY A 254 11.47 -15.65 17.61
N GLU A 255 12.56 -16.24 17.13
CA GLU A 255 12.91 -16.29 15.72
C GLU A 255 13.69 -17.59 15.45
N PRO A 256 13.37 -18.35 14.37
CA PRO A 256 14.15 -19.52 14.02
C PRO A 256 15.64 -19.19 13.88
N GLY A 257 16.52 -20.01 14.47
CA GLY A 257 17.96 -19.83 14.31
C GLY A 257 18.41 -19.85 12.84
N GLU A 258 17.70 -20.57 11.98
CA GLU A 258 17.91 -20.54 10.53
C GLU A 258 17.56 -19.17 9.91
N ALA A 259 16.46 -18.54 10.34
CA ALA A 259 16.07 -17.22 9.86
C ALA A 259 17.14 -16.17 10.22
N VAL A 260 17.67 -16.22 11.44
CA VAL A 260 18.80 -15.36 11.86
C VAL A 260 20.02 -15.58 10.97
N ARG A 261 20.41 -16.84 10.73
CA ARG A 261 21.56 -17.19 9.89
C ARG A 261 21.39 -16.68 8.46
N LEU A 262 20.21 -16.88 7.87
CA LEU A 262 19.91 -16.45 6.50
C LEU A 262 19.82 -14.92 6.40
N ARG A 263 19.26 -14.22 7.41
CA ARG A 263 19.29 -12.75 7.47
C ARG A 263 20.73 -12.22 7.45
N GLN A 264 21.61 -12.79 8.26
CA GLN A 264 23.01 -12.38 8.30
C GLN A 264 23.72 -12.65 6.96
N ALA A 265 23.44 -13.79 6.32
CA ALA A 265 24.00 -14.11 5.00
C ALA A 265 23.50 -13.15 3.91
N MET A 266 22.19 -12.89 3.87
CA MET A 266 21.59 -11.92 2.95
C MET A 266 22.19 -10.52 3.14
N ALA A 267 22.27 -10.04 4.39
CA ALA A 267 22.87 -8.76 4.71
C ALA A 267 24.33 -8.70 4.26
N GLN A 268 25.11 -9.77 4.49
CA GLN A 268 26.50 -9.82 4.07
C GLN A 268 26.65 -9.77 2.54
N THR A 269 25.82 -10.49 1.79
CA THR A 269 25.80 -10.42 0.31
C THR A 269 25.51 -9.00 -0.19
N VAL A 270 24.52 -8.31 0.41
CA VAL A 270 24.17 -6.93 0.06
C VAL A 270 25.33 -5.97 0.37
N ILE A 271 26.00 -6.16 1.50
CA ILE A 271 27.15 -5.34 1.94
C ILE A 271 28.36 -5.55 1.04
N ASP A 272 28.70 -6.80 0.74
CA ASP A 272 29.82 -7.17 -0.13
C ASP A 272 29.59 -6.72 -1.58
N GLY A 273 28.32 -6.62 -1.99
CA GLY A 273 27.90 -6.02 -3.26
C GLY A 273 28.01 -4.49 -3.31
N GLY A 274 28.33 -3.81 -2.20
CA GLY A 274 28.51 -2.35 -2.15
C GLY A 274 27.22 -1.54 -1.99
N TRP A 275 26.07 -2.18 -1.86
CA TRP A 275 24.74 -1.52 -1.81
C TRP A 275 24.36 -0.95 -0.44
N ALA A 276 25.14 -1.24 0.60
CA ALA A 276 24.94 -0.74 1.97
C ALA A 276 26.27 -0.23 2.57
N PRO A 277 26.82 0.90 2.08
CA PRO A 277 28.07 1.45 2.59
C PRO A 277 27.99 1.97 4.04
N SER A 278 26.82 2.37 4.54
CA SER A 278 26.66 2.98 5.86
C SER A 278 26.32 1.98 6.96
N GLU A 279 26.80 2.21 8.19
CA GLU A 279 26.48 1.33 9.32
C GLU A 279 24.99 1.29 9.70
N PRO A 280 24.22 2.41 9.67
CA PRO A 280 22.79 2.37 9.98
C PRO A 280 21.99 1.42 9.07
N VAL A 281 22.29 1.38 7.77
CA VAL A 281 21.61 0.48 6.82
C VAL A 281 22.06 -0.96 7.01
N ARG A 282 23.36 -1.19 7.27
CA ARG A 282 23.89 -2.52 7.60
C ARG A 282 23.22 -3.12 8.82
N ASP A 283 23.08 -2.32 9.88
CA ASP A 283 22.47 -2.76 11.13
C ASP A 283 20.97 -3.03 10.94
N ALA A 284 20.27 -2.20 10.15
CA ALA A 284 18.88 -2.44 9.79
C ALA A 284 18.68 -3.78 9.08
N LEU A 285 19.49 -4.09 8.05
CA LEU A 285 19.45 -5.37 7.32
C LEU A 285 19.74 -6.58 8.22
N ARG A 286 20.61 -6.41 9.22
CA ARG A 286 20.99 -7.48 10.17
C ARG A 286 19.95 -7.69 11.28
N THR A 287 19.08 -6.71 11.50
CA THR A 287 18.13 -6.70 12.62
C THR A 287 16.70 -6.98 12.19
N VAL A 288 16.19 -6.29 11.17
CA VAL A 288 14.77 -6.34 10.81
C VAL A 288 14.41 -7.73 10.20
N PRO A 289 13.40 -8.44 10.74
CA PRO A 289 13.09 -9.82 10.32
C PRO A 289 12.27 -9.86 9.03
N ARG A 290 12.95 -9.74 7.88
CA ARG A 290 12.33 -9.78 6.53
C ARG A 290 11.28 -10.88 6.32
N HIS A 291 11.52 -12.08 6.82
CA HIS A 291 10.59 -13.21 6.69
C HIS A 291 9.21 -12.97 7.34
N ARG A 292 9.13 -12.13 8.38
CA ARG A 292 7.85 -11.79 9.04
C ARG A 292 6.94 -10.91 8.17
N PHE A 293 7.51 -10.24 7.18
CA PHE A 293 6.77 -9.43 6.20
C PHE A 293 6.46 -10.20 4.90
N ALA A 294 6.94 -11.44 4.80
CA ALA A 294 6.77 -12.33 3.65
C ALA A 294 6.46 -13.79 4.08
N PRO A 295 5.43 -14.02 4.93
CA PRO A 295 5.14 -15.35 5.49
C PRO A 295 4.75 -16.41 4.44
N GLU A 296 4.33 -16.01 3.25
CA GLU A 296 4.04 -16.90 2.11
C GLU A 296 5.30 -17.44 1.42
N ALA A 297 6.48 -16.89 1.71
CA ALA A 297 7.76 -17.38 1.19
C ALA A 297 8.48 -18.22 2.24
N ASN A 298 9.16 -19.30 1.79
CA ASN A 298 10.08 -19.99 2.66
C ASN A 298 11.28 -19.09 3.03
N LEU A 299 12.00 -19.44 4.10
CA LEU A 299 13.10 -18.61 4.61
C LEU A 299 14.19 -18.35 3.56
N ALA A 300 14.53 -19.34 2.73
CA ALA A 300 15.54 -19.19 1.69
C ALA A 300 15.14 -18.17 0.61
N ALA A 301 13.88 -18.15 0.20
CA ALA A 301 13.36 -17.16 -0.75
C ALA A 301 13.18 -15.78 -0.11
N ALA A 302 12.75 -15.72 1.16
CA ALA A 302 12.60 -14.46 1.88
C ALA A 302 13.94 -13.76 2.11
N TYR A 303 15.02 -14.52 2.32
CA TYR A 303 16.38 -14.03 2.53
C TYR A 303 17.31 -14.26 1.33
N ASP A 304 16.75 -14.33 0.13
CA ASP A 304 17.53 -14.36 -1.10
C ASP A 304 18.37 -13.06 -1.18
N GLY A 305 19.70 -13.22 -1.27
CA GLY A 305 20.64 -12.09 -1.36
C GLY A 305 20.88 -11.58 -2.78
N GLY A 306 20.22 -12.17 -3.78
CA GLY A 306 20.27 -11.74 -5.18
C GLY A 306 19.13 -10.78 -5.53
N ASP A 307 18.68 -10.84 -6.78
CA ASP A 307 17.69 -9.90 -7.34
C ASP A 307 16.23 -10.35 -7.16
N ARG A 308 15.97 -11.23 -6.19
CA ARG A 308 14.61 -11.79 -5.99
C ARG A 308 13.73 -10.82 -5.20
N ALA A 309 12.62 -10.40 -5.82
CA ALA A 309 11.46 -9.88 -5.10
C ALA A 309 10.51 -11.02 -4.67
N VAL A 310 9.84 -10.86 -3.53
CA VAL A 310 8.79 -11.77 -3.08
C VAL A 310 7.43 -11.17 -3.44
N ILE A 311 6.72 -11.77 -4.40
CA ILE A 311 5.41 -11.29 -4.83
C ILE A 311 4.39 -11.62 -3.75
N THR A 312 3.73 -10.60 -3.23
CA THR A 312 2.75 -10.73 -2.13
C THR A 312 1.32 -10.69 -2.64
N ARG A 313 1.07 -10.02 -3.77
CA ARG A 313 -0.25 -9.93 -4.38
C ARG A 313 -0.21 -9.88 -5.90
N ARG A 314 -1.18 -10.56 -6.50
CA ARG A 314 -1.50 -10.50 -7.93
C ARG A 314 -2.92 -9.98 -8.15
N ASP A 315 -3.16 -9.38 -9.30
CA ASP A 315 -4.50 -9.08 -9.78
C ASP A 315 -5.16 -10.30 -10.45
N GLU A 316 -6.38 -10.12 -10.94
CA GLU A 316 -7.17 -11.16 -11.63
C GLU A 316 -6.52 -11.69 -12.93
N THR A 317 -5.59 -10.92 -13.51
CA THR A 317 -4.85 -11.31 -14.72
C THR A 317 -3.57 -12.09 -14.40
N GLY A 318 -3.22 -12.21 -13.12
CA GLY A 318 -1.98 -12.81 -12.65
C GLY A 318 -0.79 -11.83 -12.60
N THR A 319 -1.00 -10.56 -12.93
CA THR A 319 0.04 -9.52 -12.88
C THR A 319 0.38 -9.21 -11.42
N ALA A 320 1.67 -9.12 -11.09
CA ALA A 320 2.10 -8.74 -9.75
C ALA A 320 1.79 -7.25 -9.50
N ILE A 321 1.05 -6.98 -8.43
CA ILE A 321 0.65 -5.62 -8.02
C ILE A 321 1.21 -5.21 -6.66
N SER A 322 1.79 -6.17 -5.92
CA SER A 322 2.53 -5.90 -4.68
C SER A 322 3.64 -6.94 -4.48
N SER A 323 4.76 -6.50 -3.92
CA SER A 323 5.90 -7.35 -3.60
C SER A 323 6.77 -6.75 -2.50
N VAL A 324 7.49 -7.59 -1.76
CA VAL A 324 8.67 -7.18 -1.00
C VAL A 324 9.87 -7.16 -1.96
N SER A 325 10.37 -5.97 -2.28
CA SER A 325 11.48 -5.74 -3.23
C SER A 325 12.77 -6.45 -2.83
N ALA A 326 13.68 -6.69 -3.78
CA ALA A 326 14.98 -7.29 -3.51
C ALA A 326 15.77 -6.50 -2.45
N ALA A 327 16.50 -7.20 -1.58
CA ALA A 327 17.13 -6.58 -0.41
C ALA A 327 18.20 -5.55 -0.79
N TRP A 328 18.95 -5.79 -1.87
CA TRP A 328 19.98 -4.87 -2.36
C TRP A 328 19.38 -3.52 -2.80
N LEU A 329 18.23 -3.56 -3.49
CA LEU A 329 17.56 -2.36 -4.01
C LEU A 329 16.97 -1.53 -2.87
N GLN A 330 16.42 -2.17 -1.84
CA GLN A 330 15.95 -1.47 -0.64
C GLN A 330 17.10 -0.81 0.09
N ALA A 331 18.24 -1.50 0.25
CA ALA A 331 19.43 -0.92 0.85
C ALA A 331 19.92 0.30 0.06
N ASP A 332 20.07 0.17 -1.26
CA ASP A 332 20.53 1.24 -2.14
C ASP A 332 19.61 2.48 -2.09
N MET A 333 18.29 2.27 -2.12
CA MET A 333 17.33 3.36 -2.02
C MET A 333 17.37 4.04 -0.64
N ILE A 334 17.57 3.30 0.44
CA ILE A 334 17.69 3.88 1.80
C ILE A 334 19.01 4.65 1.94
N GLU A 335 20.10 4.14 1.38
CA GLU A 335 21.39 4.85 1.32
C GLU A 335 21.25 6.14 0.52
N SER A 336 20.56 6.09 -0.62
CA SER A 336 20.24 7.26 -1.43
C SER A 336 19.35 8.28 -0.71
N LEU A 337 18.44 7.81 0.15
CA LEU A 337 17.59 8.65 1.00
C LEU A 337 18.40 9.38 2.07
N CYS A 338 19.49 8.79 2.57
CA CYS A 338 20.32 9.34 3.65
C CYS A 338 19.51 9.78 4.89
N PRO A 339 18.67 8.91 5.50
CA PRO A 339 17.91 9.29 6.68
C PRO A 339 18.85 9.65 7.85
N GLY A 340 18.60 10.80 8.47
CA GLY A 340 19.32 11.23 9.65
C GLY A 340 18.74 10.62 10.93
N PRO A 341 19.47 10.68 12.06
CA PRO A 341 18.91 10.31 13.36
C PRO A 341 17.65 11.11 13.68
N GLY A 342 16.55 10.43 13.99
CA GLY A 342 15.25 11.02 14.30
C GLY A 342 14.42 11.46 13.10
N SER A 343 14.85 11.17 11.86
CA SER A 343 14.11 11.56 10.67
C SER A 343 12.70 10.97 10.62
N ILE A 344 11.74 11.78 10.17
CA ILE A 344 10.37 11.37 9.86
C ILE A 344 10.24 11.26 8.34
N VAL A 345 10.05 10.04 7.84
CA VAL A 345 10.04 9.73 6.41
C VAL A 345 8.64 9.39 5.93
N PHE A 346 8.30 9.84 4.73
CA PHE A 346 7.11 9.40 4.00
C PHE A 346 7.48 8.23 3.08
N GLU A 347 6.69 7.16 3.11
CA GLU A 347 6.77 6.05 2.16
C GLU A 347 5.46 5.96 1.35
N ALA A 348 5.57 5.80 0.04
CA ALA A 348 4.44 5.48 -0.84
C ALA A 348 4.61 4.06 -1.41
N GLY A 349 3.65 3.18 -1.09
CA GLY A 349 3.71 1.74 -1.33
C GLY A 349 4.04 0.99 -0.04
N SER A 350 3.04 0.35 0.58
CA SER A 350 3.18 -0.23 1.92
C SER A 350 3.54 -1.71 1.88
N GLY A 351 4.80 -2.05 2.13
CA GLY A 351 5.22 -3.45 2.37
C GLY A 351 5.50 -3.77 3.84
N GLY A 352 5.59 -2.75 4.69
CA GLY A 352 5.99 -2.85 6.11
C GLY A 352 7.50 -3.04 6.30
N TYR A 353 8.13 -3.97 5.56
CA TYR A 353 9.55 -4.27 5.72
C TYR A 353 10.45 -3.07 5.40
N ASN A 354 10.19 -2.37 4.28
CA ASN A 354 10.97 -1.21 3.87
C ASN A 354 10.86 -0.06 4.88
N ALA A 355 9.63 0.28 5.28
CA ALA A 355 9.38 1.26 6.34
C ALA A 355 10.11 0.92 7.65
N GLU A 356 10.16 -0.35 8.07
CA GLU A 356 10.91 -0.74 9.27
C GLU A 356 12.43 -0.62 9.08
N LEU A 357 12.95 -0.93 7.89
CA LEU A 357 14.37 -0.66 7.58
C LEU A 357 14.69 0.84 7.65
N ILE A 358 13.83 1.69 7.07
CA ILE A 358 13.97 3.15 7.13
C ILE A 358 13.92 3.64 8.59
N ALA A 359 12.91 3.22 9.35
CA ALA A 359 12.75 3.60 10.76
C ALA A 359 13.96 3.17 11.60
N HIS A 360 14.53 2.00 11.32
CA HIS A 360 15.75 1.52 11.98
C HIS A 360 16.98 2.34 11.58
N ALA A 361 17.18 2.61 10.29
CA ALA A 361 18.30 3.42 9.79
C ALA A 361 18.25 4.87 10.31
N ALA A 362 17.04 5.42 10.52
CA ALA A 362 16.83 6.73 11.14
C ALA A 362 17.07 6.74 12.67
N GLY A 363 17.51 5.63 13.28
CA GLY A 363 17.80 5.54 14.71
C GLY A 363 16.53 5.53 15.60
N PRO A 364 16.68 5.50 16.94
CA PRO A 364 15.60 5.17 17.88
C PRO A 364 14.32 6.02 17.75
N ASP A 365 14.48 7.32 17.46
CA ASP A 365 13.37 8.26 17.33
C ASP A 365 12.83 8.39 15.89
N GLY A 366 13.45 7.70 14.92
CA GLY A 366 13.04 7.70 13.53
C GLY A 366 11.62 7.14 13.36
N ARG A 367 10.83 7.75 12.47
CA ARG A 367 9.45 7.34 12.19
C ARG A 367 9.16 7.31 10.70
N VAL A 368 8.22 6.45 10.32
CA VAL A 368 7.76 6.36 8.93
C VAL A 368 6.25 6.43 8.86
N VAL A 369 5.75 7.26 7.93
CA VAL A 369 4.34 7.24 7.52
C VAL A 369 4.30 6.58 6.15
N THR A 370 3.77 5.36 6.09
CA THR A 370 3.62 4.61 4.83
C THR A 370 2.17 4.63 4.36
N VAL A 371 1.97 4.92 3.07
CA VAL A 371 0.64 5.06 2.46
C VAL A 371 0.51 4.08 1.30
N ASP A 372 -0.63 3.40 1.22
CA ASP A 372 -0.99 2.55 0.09
C ASP A 372 -2.48 2.67 -0.24
N ILE A 373 -2.82 2.56 -1.52
CA ILE A 373 -4.19 2.67 -2.01
C ILE A 373 -4.97 1.38 -1.80
N ASP A 374 -4.26 0.25 -1.65
CA ASP A 374 -4.86 -1.06 -1.58
C ASP A 374 -5.19 -1.44 -0.12
N PRO A 375 -6.48 -1.56 0.25
CA PRO A 375 -6.89 -1.87 1.63
C PRO A 375 -6.36 -3.22 2.12
N TRP A 376 -6.12 -4.20 1.24
CA TRP A 376 -5.53 -5.48 1.64
C TRP A 376 -4.06 -5.31 2.04
N VAL A 377 -3.31 -4.53 1.26
CA VAL A 377 -1.88 -4.25 1.51
C VAL A 377 -1.72 -3.50 2.83
N VAL A 378 -2.59 -2.53 3.09
CA VAL A 378 -2.59 -1.78 4.36
C VAL A 378 -2.96 -2.66 5.55
N ARG A 379 -4.00 -3.50 5.44
CA ARG A 379 -4.36 -4.45 6.51
C ARG A 379 -3.22 -5.42 6.82
N ARG A 380 -2.59 -5.97 5.79
CA ARG A 380 -1.41 -6.85 5.89
C ARG A 380 -0.24 -6.14 6.57
N THR A 381 0.09 -4.94 6.11
CA THR A 381 1.17 -4.13 6.69
C THR A 381 0.90 -3.84 8.17
N ARG A 382 -0.31 -3.43 8.54
CA ARG A 382 -0.69 -3.20 9.95
C ARG A 382 -0.54 -4.46 10.79
N ALA A 383 -1.00 -5.61 10.30
CA ALA A 383 -0.87 -6.88 11.01
C ALA A 383 0.61 -7.21 11.32
N PHE A 384 1.49 -7.10 10.33
CA PHE A 384 2.91 -7.44 10.49
C PHE A 384 3.70 -6.40 11.27
N LEU A 385 3.39 -5.11 11.13
CA LEU A 385 4.01 -4.08 11.97
C LEU A 385 3.64 -4.25 13.45
N THR A 386 2.43 -4.75 13.73
CA THR A 386 2.03 -5.03 15.11
C THR A 386 2.75 -6.26 15.65
N GLU A 387 2.95 -7.30 14.83
CA GLU A 387 3.61 -8.54 15.25
C GLU A 387 5.14 -8.44 15.33
N ALA A 388 5.77 -7.76 14.37
CA ALA A 388 7.21 -7.78 14.14
C ALA A 388 7.85 -6.39 13.96
N GLY A 389 7.04 -5.33 13.95
CA GLY A 389 7.51 -3.96 13.79
C GLY A 389 8.00 -3.33 15.09
N SER A 390 8.64 -2.16 14.95
CA SER A 390 9.21 -1.42 16.07
C SER A 390 8.23 -0.46 16.75
N GLY A 391 6.98 -0.39 16.26
CA GLY A 391 5.97 0.59 16.71
C GLY A 391 6.22 2.02 16.20
N ARG A 392 7.15 2.20 15.25
CA ARG A 392 7.55 3.51 14.70
C ARG A 392 7.03 3.78 13.29
N VAL A 393 6.35 2.81 12.70
CA VAL A 393 5.74 2.92 11.38
C VAL A 393 4.22 3.07 11.51
N THR A 394 3.65 4.06 10.82
CA THR A 394 2.21 4.28 10.71
C THR A 394 1.75 3.97 9.29
N ALA A 395 0.94 2.93 9.10
CA ALA A 395 0.39 2.55 7.80
C ALA A 395 -1.02 3.12 7.57
N VAL A 396 -1.23 3.75 6.42
CA VAL A 396 -2.45 4.47 6.07
C VAL A 396 -3.00 4.01 4.72
N GLU A 397 -4.32 3.86 4.66
CA GLU A 397 -5.06 3.60 3.43
C GLU A 397 -5.46 4.93 2.78
N ALA A 398 -4.80 5.28 1.69
CA ALA A 398 -5.10 6.46 0.86
C ALA A 398 -4.35 6.36 -0.48
N ASP A 399 -4.74 7.17 -1.47
CA ASP A 399 -3.94 7.34 -2.68
C ASP A 399 -2.65 8.10 -2.35
N ALA A 400 -1.52 7.40 -2.36
CA ALA A 400 -0.22 7.96 -2.01
C ALA A 400 0.26 9.04 -3.00
N ALA A 401 -0.32 9.13 -4.21
CA ALA A 401 -0.09 10.23 -5.14
C ALA A 401 -0.53 11.58 -4.54
N LEU A 402 -1.41 11.60 -3.55
CA LEU A 402 -1.84 12.82 -2.84
C LEU A 402 -0.95 13.13 -1.62
N GLY A 403 0.13 12.37 -1.41
CA GLY A 403 0.98 12.45 -0.22
C GLY A 403 0.33 11.87 1.03
N ALA A 404 0.90 12.15 2.19
CA ALA A 404 0.32 11.76 3.47
C ALA A 404 -0.88 12.65 3.85
N PRO A 405 -1.85 12.13 4.61
CA PRO A 405 -2.90 12.95 5.20
C PRO A 405 -2.32 14.12 6.02
N ALA A 406 -2.91 15.31 5.89
CA ALA A 406 -2.38 16.55 6.46
C ALA A 406 -2.08 16.48 7.99
N HIS A 407 -2.86 15.70 8.75
CA HIS A 407 -2.66 15.55 10.19
C HIS A 407 -1.44 14.67 10.58
N LEU A 408 -0.87 13.95 9.62
CA LEU A 408 0.33 13.12 9.77
C LEU A 408 1.58 13.78 9.20
N VAL A 409 1.44 14.87 8.44
CA VAL A 409 2.58 15.63 7.89
C VAL A 409 3.24 16.41 9.03
N PRO A 410 4.55 16.22 9.29
CA PRO A 410 5.25 16.97 10.33
C PRO A 410 5.28 18.46 10.02
N ARG A 411 5.47 19.27 11.07
CA ARG A 411 5.66 20.71 10.89
C ARG A 411 6.94 20.97 10.10
N GLY A 412 6.80 21.49 8.90
CA GLY A 412 7.93 21.74 7.98
C GLY A 412 8.10 20.68 6.88
N GLY A 413 7.32 19.60 6.93
CA GLY A 413 7.40 18.49 5.98
C GLY A 413 8.16 17.28 6.52
N PHE A 414 8.24 16.23 5.71
CA PHE A 414 9.04 15.03 5.95
C PHE A 414 10.53 15.31 5.68
N ASP A 415 11.42 14.68 6.44
CA ASP A 415 12.87 14.78 6.25
C ASP A 415 13.32 14.04 4.98
N GLY A 416 12.54 13.05 4.56
CA GLY A 416 12.72 12.30 3.32
C GLY A 416 11.42 11.66 2.84
N SER A 417 11.36 11.35 1.56
CA SER A 417 10.26 10.66 0.91
C SER A 417 10.80 9.52 0.04
N MET A 418 10.21 8.33 0.15
CA MET A 418 10.56 7.18 -0.69
C MET A 418 9.31 6.61 -1.35
N ILE A 419 9.36 6.42 -2.67
CA ILE A 419 8.29 5.81 -3.45
C ILE A 419 8.76 4.41 -3.85
N THR A 420 7.96 3.37 -3.60
CA THR A 420 8.36 1.98 -3.83
C THR A 420 7.50 1.28 -4.88
N TYR A 421 7.06 2.04 -5.88
CA TYR A 421 6.42 1.58 -7.11
C TYR A 421 6.90 2.44 -8.29
N ASN A 422 6.74 1.94 -9.52
CA ASN A 422 7.12 2.64 -10.74
C ASN A 422 6.14 3.77 -11.03
N CYS A 423 6.64 4.99 -11.14
CA CYS A 423 5.84 6.18 -11.41
C CYS A 423 6.12 6.74 -12.80
N TRP A 424 5.08 7.15 -13.50
CA TRP A 424 5.26 7.92 -14.73
C TRP A 424 5.62 9.39 -14.46
N ASP A 425 5.07 10.01 -13.41
CA ASP A 425 5.28 11.42 -13.06
C ASP A 425 5.72 11.61 -11.60
N ILE A 426 6.12 12.82 -11.23
CA ILE A 426 6.43 13.22 -9.85
C ILE A 426 5.27 14.05 -9.31
N SER A 427 4.54 13.50 -8.33
CA SER A 427 3.43 14.21 -7.70
C SER A 427 3.87 15.54 -7.06
N PRO A 428 3.09 16.63 -7.23
CA PRO A 428 3.32 17.87 -6.49
C PRO A 428 3.34 17.66 -4.97
N ALA A 429 2.46 16.78 -4.45
CA ALA A 429 2.35 16.54 -3.01
C ALA A 429 3.65 16.03 -2.38
N TRP A 430 4.40 15.17 -3.08
CA TRP A 430 5.67 14.64 -2.57
C TRP A 430 6.74 15.73 -2.44
N ARG A 431 6.71 16.73 -3.32
CA ARG A 431 7.60 17.90 -3.25
C ARG A 431 7.16 18.88 -2.18
N GLU A 432 5.88 19.19 -2.14
CA GLU A 432 5.28 20.14 -1.19
C GLU A 432 5.42 19.66 0.26
N GLN A 433 5.27 18.36 0.49
CA GLN A 433 5.38 17.74 1.82
C GLN A 433 6.83 17.40 2.22
N LEU A 434 7.83 17.60 1.37
CA LEU A 434 9.25 17.33 1.67
C LEU A 434 9.92 18.58 2.25
N THR A 435 10.78 18.44 3.25
CA THR A 435 11.56 19.56 3.80
C THR A 435 12.56 20.13 2.78
N GLU A 436 12.97 21.38 2.97
CA GLU A 436 14.09 21.97 2.21
C GLU A 436 15.39 21.18 2.49
N GLY A 437 16.12 20.79 1.43
CA GLY A 437 17.29 19.91 1.54
C GLY A 437 16.96 18.43 1.80
N GLY A 438 15.70 18.09 2.05
CA GLY A 438 15.22 16.71 2.14
C GLY A 438 15.34 15.98 0.81
N ARG A 439 15.32 14.65 0.86
CA ARG A 439 15.47 13.80 -0.33
C ARG A 439 14.20 13.05 -0.72
N LEU A 440 13.91 13.02 -2.02
CA LEU A 440 12.89 12.17 -2.63
C LEU A 440 13.58 11.05 -3.42
N VAL A 441 13.35 9.80 -3.07
CA VAL A 441 13.85 8.64 -3.83
C VAL A 441 12.67 7.97 -4.52
N ILE A 442 12.70 7.91 -5.85
CA ILE A 442 11.55 7.48 -6.67
C ILE A 442 11.99 6.65 -7.89
N PRO A 443 11.38 5.47 -8.13
CA PRO A 443 11.42 4.78 -9.41
C PRO A 443 10.61 5.56 -10.45
N LEU A 444 11.30 6.29 -11.34
CA LEU A 444 10.72 7.15 -12.35
C LEU A 444 10.89 6.56 -13.75
N GLU A 445 9.79 6.46 -14.49
CA GLU A 445 9.74 6.01 -15.88
C GLU A 445 10.02 7.18 -16.84
N MET A 446 11.03 7.00 -17.71
CA MET A 446 11.42 7.94 -18.77
C MET A 446 11.70 7.13 -20.04
N GLY A 447 10.93 7.36 -21.09
CA GLY A 447 10.96 6.62 -22.36
C GLY A 447 10.62 5.15 -22.20
N GLY A 448 9.81 4.79 -21.19
CA GLY A 448 9.50 3.39 -20.87
C GLY A 448 10.62 2.65 -20.12
N TYR A 449 11.65 3.36 -19.67
CA TYR A 449 12.73 2.82 -18.83
C TYR A 449 12.65 3.41 -17.43
N THR A 450 12.71 2.55 -16.41
CA THR A 450 12.65 2.97 -15.00
C THR A 450 14.04 3.14 -14.41
N ARG A 451 14.26 4.24 -13.70
CA ARG A 451 15.40 4.43 -12.79
C ARG A 451 14.90 4.84 -11.41
N ALA A 452 15.44 4.25 -10.35
CA ALA A 452 15.31 4.83 -9.03
C ALA A 452 16.24 6.05 -8.98
N ILE A 453 15.67 7.23 -8.81
CA ILE A 453 16.40 8.50 -8.79
C ILE A 453 16.27 9.12 -7.40
N ALA A 454 17.40 9.51 -6.84
CA ALA A 454 17.44 10.30 -5.63
C ALA A 454 17.46 11.79 -5.99
N PHE A 455 16.51 12.56 -5.50
CA PHE A 455 16.43 14.01 -5.67
C PHE A 455 16.63 14.73 -4.35
N GLU A 456 17.32 15.86 -4.35
CA GLU A 456 17.37 16.81 -3.24
C GLU A 456 16.49 18.02 -3.55
N ARG A 457 15.62 18.41 -2.62
CA ARG A 457 14.78 19.61 -2.76
C ARG A 457 15.60 20.88 -2.55
N ARG A 458 15.50 21.81 -3.51
CA ARG A 458 16.02 23.18 -3.42
C ARG A 458 14.96 24.18 -3.88
N GLY A 459 14.22 24.73 -2.92
CA GLY A 459 13.01 25.50 -3.21
C GLY A 459 11.99 24.63 -3.97
N GLU A 460 11.60 25.07 -5.16
CA GLU A 460 10.63 24.36 -6.01
C GLU A 460 11.26 23.36 -6.99
N VAL A 461 12.60 23.29 -7.03
CA VAL A 461 13.34 22.45 -7.97
C VAL A 461 13.91 21.23 -7.26
N LEU A 462 13.76 20.06 -7.87
CA LEU A 462 14.37 18.82 -7.41
C LEU A 462 15.65 18.56 -8.22
N HIS A 463 16.76 18.31 -7.55
CA HIS A 463 18.06 18.07 -8.18
C HIS A 463 18.47 16.62 -8.01
N ALA A 464 18.69 15.90 -9.12
CA ALA A 464 19.12 14.50 -9.06
C ALA A 464 20.51 14.35 -8.42
N ARG A 465 20.69 13.28 -7.67
CA ARG A 465 21.89 12.93 -6.90
C ARG A 465 22.48 11.57 -7.26
N GLY A 466 21.67 10.68 -7.81
CA GLY A 466 22.07 9.33 -8.22
C GLY A 466 20.96 8.62 -8.97
N PHE A 467 21.34 7.63 -9.77
CA PHE A 467 20.46 6.81 -10.58
C PHE A 467 20.78 5.34 -10.33
N THR A 468 19.75 4.55 -10.06
CA THR A 468 19.87 3.10 -9.90
C THR A 468 18.94 2.42 -10.89
N TYR A 469 19.46 1.41 -11.59
CA TYR A 469 18.63 0.55 -12.43
C TYR A 469 17.70 -0.29 -11.59
N CYS A 470 16.42 -0.30 -11.89
CA CYS A 470 15.46 -1.11 -11.13
C CYS A 470 14.22 -1.47 -11.95
N GLY A 471 13.47 -2.43 -11.41
CA GLY A 471 12.11 -2.74 -11.83
C GLY A 471 11.19 -2.72 -10.62
N PHE A 472 9.98 -2.19 -10.80
CA PHE A 472 8.95 -2.10 -9.77
C PHE A 472 7.58 -2.43 -10.36
N VAL A 473 6.64 -2.82 -9.51
CA VAL A 473 5.22 -2.85 -9.87
C VAL A 473 4.75 -1.45 -10.26
N ARG A 474 3.80 -1.34 -11.19
CA ARG A 474 3.29 -0.03 -11.63
C ARG A 474 2.42 0.64 -10.57
N ASP A 475 2.40 1.97 -10.62
CA ASP A 475 1.47 2.80 -9.89
C ASP A 475 0.00 2.47 -10.18
N GLN A 476 -0.86 2.81 -9.22
CA GLN A 476 -2.31 2.72 -9.29
C GLN A 476 -2.90 4.04 -8.81
N GLY A 477 -4.20 4.25 -9.01
CA GLY A 477 -4.88 5.46 -8.54
C GLY A 477 -4.83 6.63 -9.54
N GLN A 478 -4.94 7.85 -9.03
CA GLN A 478 -5.23 9.03 -9.87
C GLN A 478 -4.10 9.42 -10.83
N GLN A 479 -2.85 9.13 -10.47
CA GLN A 479 -1.68 9.42 -11.30
C GLN A 479 -1.23 8.24 -12.17
N ALA A 480 -1.88 7.07 -12.07
CA ALA A 480 -1.56 5.95 -12.94
C ALA A 480 -1.83 6.31 -14.41
N ARG A 481 -0.87 6.03 -15.28
CA ARG A 481 -0.95 6.32 -16.72
C ARG A 481 -0.53 5.08 -17.51
N PRO A 482 -1.43 4.48 -18.32
CA PRO A 482 -1.01 3.48 -19.29
C PRO A 482 -0.26 4.18 -20.43
N ALA A 483 0.81 3.55 -20.91
CA ALA A 483 1.49 4.01 -22.11
C ALA A 483 0.54 3.95 -23.32
N ALA A 484 0.57 4.97 -24.18
CA ALA A 484 -0.15 4.91 -25.44
C ALA A 484 0.50 3.87 -26.35
N VAL A 485 -0.31 3.03 -26.99
CA VAL A 485 0.18 1.95 -27.86
C VAL A 485 -0.48 2.00 -29.23
N ALA A 486 0.28 1.66 -30.27
CA ALA A 486 -0.23 1.50 -31.62
C ALA A 486 0.21 0.13 -32.20
N PRO A 487 -0.73 -0.79 -32.47
CA PRO A 487 -0.41 -2.05 -33.12
C PRO A 487 -0.05 -1.81 -34.59
N LEU A 488 0.88 -2.62 -35.10
CA LEU A 488 1.24 -2.67 -36.52
C LEU A 488 1.19 -4.12 -36.99
N LEU A 489 0.93 -4.34 -38.28
CA LEU A 489 0.97 -5.67 -38.90
C LEU A 489 0.09 -6.67 -38.13
N ASP A 490 -1.19 -6.34 -38.00
CA ASP A 490 -2.21 -7.13 -37.29
C ASP A 490 -1.84 -7.47 -35.83
N GLY A 491 -1.04 -6.61 -35.19
CA GLY A 491 -0.64 -6.78 -33.78
C GLY A 491 0.60 -7.67 -33.58
N THR A 492 1.28 -8.07 -34.65
CA THR A 492 2.59 -8.76 -34.52
C THR A 492 3.70 -7.85 -34.03
N LEU A 493 3.52 -6.53 -34.21
CA LEU A 493 4.37 -5.47 -33.66
C LEU A 493 3.52 -4.46 -32.87
N THR A 494 4.14 -3.80 -31.89
CA THR A 494 3.49 -2.72 -31.13
C THR A 494 4.47 -1.59 -30.91
N LEU A 495 4.09 -0.39 -31.34
CA LEU A 495 4.74 0.86 -30.94
C LEU A 495 4.21 1.28 -29.57
N ARG A 496 5.11 1.66 -28.67
CA ARG A 496 4.80 2.17 -27.34
C ARG A 496 5.32 3.60 -27.19
N PHE A 497 4.43 4.50 -26.80
CA PHE A 497 4.69 5.91 -26.56
C PHE A 497 4.52 6.15 -25.07
N ASP A 498 5.58 5.90 -24.31
CA ASP A 498 5.51 5.90 -22.85
C ASP A 498 5.44 7.35 -22.27
N ASP A 499 5.86 8.40 -22.98
CA ASP A 499 5.80 9.82 -22.52
C ASP A 499 4.94 10.77 -23.36
N GLY A 500 4.15 10.25 -24.30
CA GLY A 500 3.39 11.11 -25.21
C GLY A 500 2.21 10.40 -25.86
N PRO A 501 1.37 11.16 -26.59
CA PRO A 501 0.28 10.56 -27.33
C PRO A 501 0.80 9.61 -28.41
N ALA A 502 -0.04 8.65 -28.81
CA ALA A 502 0.28 7.79 -29.94
C ALA A 502 0.47 8.64 -31.21
N ALA A 503 1.58 8.41 -31.92
CA ALA A 503 1.82 9.03 -33.21
C ALA A 503 0.90 8.46 -34.30
N ASP A 504 0.68 9.23 -35.37
CA ASP A 504 0.01 8.72 -36.59
C ASP A 504 0.86 7.62 -37.24
N THR A 505 0.28 6.43 -37.34
CA THR A 505 0.93 5.24 -37.92
C THR A 505 0.60 5.03 -39.40
N SER A 506 -0.07 5.99 -40.04
CA SER A 506 -0.40 5.93 -41.46
C SER A 506 0.86 5.71 -42.31
N GLY A 507 0.83 4.67 -43.16
CA GLY A 507 1.94 4.30 -44.05
C GLY A 507 3.05 3.45 -43.43
N PHE A 508 3.04 3.20 -42.11
CA PHE A 508 4.09 2.42 -41.44
C PHE A 508 4.12 0.96 -41.89
N GLU A 509 2.96 0.35 -42.12
CA GLU A 509 2.91 -1.04 -42.60
C GLU A 509 3.45 -1.19 -44.02
N GLU A 510 3.22 -0.19 -44.88
CA GLU A 510 3.80 -0.18 -46.22
C GLU A 510 5.33 -0.04 -46.15
N ALA A 511 5.82 0.86 -45.29
CA ALA A 511 7.25 1.01 -45.03
C ALA A 511 7.89 -0.30 -44.54
N LEU A 512 7.27 -0.99 -43.59
CA LEU A 512 7.73 -2.27 -43.04
C LEU A 512 7.72 -3.43 -44.04
N ARG A 513 6.88 -3.37 -45.09
CA ARG A 513 6.91 -4.33 -46.21
C ARG A 513 8.00 -3.98 -47.23
N GLY A 514 8.58 -2.79 -47.15
CA GLY A 514 9.65 -2.31 -48.01
C GLY A 514 11.02 -2.92 -47.68
N ARG A 515 12.05 -2.42 -48.37
CA ARG A 515 13.43 -2.87 -48.14
C ARG A 515 13.95 -2.37 -46.78
N ARG A 516 14.41 -3.29 -45.94
CA ARG A 516 15.14 -2.98 -44.71
C ARG A 516 16.49 -2.34 -45.03
N HIS A 517 16.77 -1.20 -44.42
CA HIS A 517 18.08 -0.58 -44.40
C HIS A 517 18.79 -0.95 -43.10
N GLU A 518 20.07 -1.32 -43.18
CA GLU A 518 20.86 -1.79 -42.04
C GLU A 518 22.15 -0.99 -41.97
N VAL A 519 22.45 -0.44 -40.79
CA VAL A 519 23.67 0.34 -40.55
C VAL A 519 24.32 -0.13 -39.26
N ALA A 520 25.54 -0.64 -39.38
CA ALA A 520 26.39 -1.01 -38.26
C ALA A 520 26.91 0.25 -37.56
N THR A 521 26.79 0.32 -36.24
CA THR A 521 27.20 1.52 -35.49
C THR A 521 28.73 1.63 -35.35
N GLY A 522 29.46 0.52 -35.47
CA GLY A 522 30.87 0.40 -35.12
C GLY A 522 31.13 0.30 -33.62
N VAL A 523 30.07 0.21 -32.79
CA VAL A 523 30.17 0.15 -31.33
C VAL A 523 29.91 -1.28 -30.87
N THR A 524 30.93 -1.91 -30.28
CA THR A 524 30.90 -3.32 -29.86
C THR A 524 30.89 -3.51 -28.34
N MET A 525 30.53 -4.72 -27.93
CA MET A 525 30.21 -5.12 -26.56
C MET A 525 30.66 -6.57 -26.33
N GLY A 526 31.32 -6.86 -25.19
CA GLY A 526 31.66 -8.23 -24.78
C GLY A 526 30.54 -8.93 -24.00
N ALA A 527 30.60 -10.27 -23.86
CA ALA A 527 29.50 -11.08 -23.31
C ALA A 527 29.28 -11.01 -21.81
N ALA A 528 30.27 -10.54 -21.07
CA ALA A 528 30.21 -10.56 -19.62
C ALA A 528 29.70 -9.20 -19.13
N ASN A 529 28.46 -9.18 -18.63
CA ASN A 529 27.89 -8.09 -17.82
C ASN A 529 27.86 -6.70 -18.48
N SER A 530 27.58 -6.62 -19.78
CA SER A 530 27.42 -5.32 -20.43
C SER A 530 26.04 -4.72 -20.18
N TYR A 531 25.96 -3.76 -19.24
CA TYR A 531 24.75 -2.98 -18.92
C TYR A 531 24.66 -1.73 -19.81
N PHE A 532 23.55 -1.57 -20.55
CA PHE A 532 23.35 -0.46 -21.51
C PHE A 532 22.21 0.48 -21.11
N GLY A 533 21.89 0.54 -19.82
CA GLY A 533 20.81 1.40 -19.38
C GLY A 533 21.06 2.89 -19.62
N SER A 534 22.32 3.34 -19.64
CA SER A 534 22.63 4.74 -19.97
C SER A 534 22.35 5.07 -21.43
N LEU A 535 22.54 4.13 -22.37
CA LEU A 535 22.18 4.32 -23.79
C LEU A 535 20.66 4.42 -23.96
N GLN A 536 19.90 3.57 -23.26
CA GLN A 536 18.44 3.60 -23.27
C GLN A 536 17.91 4.97 -22.83
N LEU A 537 18.38 5.46 -21.68
CA LEU A 537 17.94 6.74 -21.14
C LEU A 537 18.43 7.92 -22.00
N TYR A 538 19.67 7.86 -22.51
CA TYR A 538 20.20 8.87 -23.42
C TYR A 538 19.38 8.95 -24.71
N ALA A 539 19.07 7.82 -25.35
CA ALA A 539 18.24 7.78 -26.54
C ALA A 539 16.82 8.31 -26.25
N ALA A 540 16.20 7.88 -25.16
CA ALA A 540 14.87 8.30 -24.74
C ALA A 540 14.75 9.81 -24.51
N THR A 541 15.80 10.44 -24.00
CA THR A 541 15.77 11.86 -23.60
C THR A 541 16.33 12.81 -24.66
N THR A 542 17.06 12.32 -25.67
CA THR A 542 17.71 13.17 -26.69
C THR A 542 17.16 13.01 -28.11
N LEU A 543 16.38 11.97 -28.38
CA LEU A 543 15.80 11.72 -29.71
C LEU A 543 14.36 12.21 -29.79
N SER A 544 14.13 13.23 -30.63
CA SER A 544 12.77 13.59 -31.04
C SER A 544 12.11 12.44 -31.80
N GLY A 545 10.88 12.09 -31.41
CA GLY A 545 10.10 10.99 -31.98
C GLY A 545 10.48 9.61 -31.42
N PHE A 546 11.12 9.57 -30.24
CA PHE A 546 11.45 8.34 -29.55
C PHE A 546 10.20 7.52 -29.18
N CYS A 547 10.28 6.21 -29.36
CA CYS A 547 9.29 5.24 -28.90
C CYS A 547 9.95 3.89 -28.67
N ARG A 548 9.21 2.90 -28.17
CA ARG A 548 9.68 1.51 -28.10
C ARG A 548 8.91 0.63 -29.07
N LEU A 549 9.62 -0.18 -29.83
CA LEU A 549 9.05 -1.14 -30.77
C LEU A 549 9.13 -2.55 -30.18
N ALA A 550 7.99 -3.12 -29.80
CA ALA A 550 7.87 -4.47 -29.28
C ALA A 550 7.48 -5.46 -30.39
N ALA A 551 8.04 -6.67 -30.33
CA ALA A 551 7.70 -7.76 -31.25
C ALA A 551 7.06 -8.95 -30.51
N HIS A 552 6.00 -9.51 -31.10
CA HIS A 552 5.19 -10.58 -30.51
C HIS A 552 5.32 -11.93 -31.23
N GLN A 553 6.17 -11.99 -32.26
CA GLN A 553 6.48 -13.17 -33.06
C GLN A 553 7.96 -13.54 -32.96
N GLU A 554 8.32 -14.75 -33.39
CA GLU A 554 9.71 -15.18 -33.40
C GLU A 554 10.54 -14.33 -34.38
N PRO A 555 11.82 -14.04 -34.08
CA PRO A 555 12.64 -13.17 -34.91
C PRO A 555 12.78 -13.64 -36.37
N GLU A 556 12.71 -14.96 -36.62
CA GLU A 556 12.79 -15.58 -37.95
C GLU A 556 11.49 -15.39 -38.77
N GLU A 557 10.36 -15.23 -38.09
CA GLU A 557 9.04 -15.06 -38.69
C GLU A 557 8.70 -13.58 -38.92
N GLY A 558 9.38 -12.68 -38.18
CA GLY A 558 9.13 -11.24 -38.21
C GLY A 558 10.05 -10.42 -39.11
N VAL A 559 9.57 -9.24 -39.51
CA VAL A 559 10.35 -8.30 -40.35
C VAL A 559 11.45 -7.56 -39.59
N THR A 560 11.40 -7.57 -38.24
CA THR A 560 12.24 -6.70 -37.41
C THR A 560 13.50 -7.36 -36.83
N ALA A 561 13.56 -8.69 -36.76
CA ALA A 561 14.56 -9.46 -36.03
C ALA A 561 14.62 -9.18 -34.50
N ILE A 562 13.62 -8.48 -33.94
CA ILE A 562 13.49 -8.30 -32.49
C ILE A 562 12.99 -9.61 -31.90
N ALA A 563 13.60 -10.08 -30.82
CA ALA A 563 13.18 -11.30 -30.15
C ALA A 563 11.76 -11.19 -29.59
N LYS A 564 11.00 -12.28 -29.67
CA LYS A 564 9.64 -12.36 -29.16
C LYS A 564 9.56 -11.93 -27.69
N GLY A 565 8.64 -11.03 -27.38
CA GLY A 565 8.44 -10.50 -26.03
C GLY A 565 9.52 -9.50 -25.59
N ARG A 566 10.38 -9.04 -26.50
CA ARG A 566 11.33 -7.94 -26.28
C ARG A 566 10.89 -6.69 -27.04
N ASP A 567 11.42 -5.57 -26.59
CA ASP A 567 11.32 -4.29 -27.28
C ASP A 567 12.70 -3.72 -27.63
N ALA A 568 12.69 -2.79 -28.58
CA ALA A 568 13.86 -2.04 -29.03
C ALA A 568 13.59 -0.53 -28.95
N PRO A 569 14.60 0.28 -28.56
CA PRO A 569 14.54 1.73 -28.76
C PRO A 569 14.34 2.06 -30.23
N ALA A 570 13.38 2.93 -30.54
CA ALA A 570 13.01 3.31 -31.90
C ALA A 570 12.81 4.82 -32.04
N VAL A 571 12.95 5.30 -33.26
CA VAL A 571 12.65 6.69 -33.64
C VAL A 571 11.73 6.68 -34.86
N LEU A 572 10.71 7.53 -34.81
CA LEU A 572 9.72 7.65 -35.88
C LEU A 572 9.96 8.88 -36.75
N GLY A 573 9.67 8.72 -38.04
CA GLY A 573 9.50 9.78 -39.01
C GLY A 573 8.14 9.65 -39.71
N LYS A 574 7.94 10.39 -40.80
CA LYS A 574 6.70 10.29 -41.58
C LYS A 574 6.68 8.97 -42.35
N ALA A 575 5.77 8.06 -42.00
CA ALA A 575 5.67 6.72 -42.59
C ALA A 575 7.02 5.98 -42.67
N SER A 576 7.89 6.21 -41.68
CA SER A 576 9.26 5.69 -41.64
C SER A 576 9.65 5.45 -40.19
N LEU A 577 10.51 4.47 -39.94
CA LEU A 577 10.99 4.16 -38.59
C LEU A 577 12.39 3.59 -38.64
N ALA A 578 13.15 3.83 -37.58
CA ALA A 578 14.42 3.16 -37.34
C ALA A 578 14.49 2.69 -35.88
N TYR A 579 15.13 1.56 -35.62
CA TYR A 579 15.24 0.99 -34.28
C TYR A 579 16.58 0.29 -34.10
N LEU A 580 16.98 0.19 -32.83
CA LEU A 580 18.29 -0.29 -32.42
C LEU A 580 18.21 -1.74 -31.93
N ILE A 581 19.00 -2.63 -32.53
CA ILE A 581 19.20 -4.01 -32.08
C ILE A 581 20.68 -4.30 -31.90
N TYR A 582 21.03 -5.43 -31.30
CA TYR A 582 22.40 -5.92 -31.27
C TYR A 582 22.50 -7.27 -31.97
N VAL A 583 23.58 -7.45 -32.73
CA VAL A 583 23.86 -8.68 -33.49
C VAL A 583 25.18 -9.24 -33.01
N GLN A 584 25.26 -10.57 -32.84
CA GLN A 584 26.50 -11.23 -32.46
C GLN A 584 27.49 -11.18 -33.63
N THR A 585 28.62 -10.50 -33.46
CA THR A 585 29.67 -10.34 -34.48
C THR A 585 30.79 -11.36 -34.33
N GLN A 586 31.01 -11.88 -33.12
CA GLN A 586 31.98 -12.95 -32.87
C GLN A 586 31.35 -14.04 -31.99
N ASP A 587 31.53 -15.30 -32.41
CA ASP A 587 31.13 -16.47 -31.63
C ASP A 587 32.36 -17.21 -31.09
N GLY A 588 32.36 -17.43 -29.79
CA GLY A 588 33.45 -18.06 -29.07
C GLY A 588 32.91 -19.01 -28.01
N ASP A 589 33.66 -20.08 -27.74
CA ASP A 589 33.27 -21.15 -26.82
C ASP A 589 33.17 -20.70 -25.34
N SER A 590 33.63 -19.49 -25.02
CA SER A 590 33.53 -18.86 -23.70
C SER A 590 32.83 -17.50 -23.79
N PRO A 591 32.18 -17.01 -22.71
CA PRO A 591 31.60 -15.67 -22.69
C PRO A 591 32.62 -14.59 -23.08
N GLN A 592 33.88 -14.67 -22.66
CA GLN A 592 34.88 -13.66 -23.05
C GLN A 592 35.23 -13.67 -24.55
N GLY A 593 34.88 -14.75 -25.28
CA GLY A 593 35.11 -14.88 -26.72
C GLY A 593 33.93 -14.47 -27.60
N LYS A 594 32.80 -14.02 -27.00
CA LYS A 594 31.65 -13.53 -27.76
C LYS A 594 31.62 -12.00 -27.78
N GLU A 595 31.29 -11.44 -28.92
CA GLU A 595 31.16 -10.00 -29.15
C GLU A 595 29.85 -9.70 -29.88
N TRP A 596 29.22 -8.59 -29.52
CA TRP A 596 28.03 -8.06 -30.17
C TRP A 596 28.28 -6.64 -30.63
N GLU A 597 27.66 -6.25 -31.74
CA GLU A 597 27.65 -4.89 -32.25
C GLU A 597 26.23 -4.35 -32.25
N TRP A 598 26.08 -3.08 -31.88
CA TRP A 598 24.83 -2.35 -32.09
C TRP A 598 24.61 -2.09 -33.58
N VAL A 599 23.43 -2.45 -34.08
CA VAL A 599 23.01 -2.29 -35.47
C VAL A 599 21.67 -1.57 -35.50
N VAL A 600 21.54 -0.62 -36.41
CA VAL A 600 20.27 0.08 -36.65
C VAL A 600 19.60 -0.51 -37.87
N HIS A 601 18.33 -0.90 -37.71
CA HIS A 601 17.46 -1.28 -38.80
C HIS A 601 16.45 -0.16 -39.05
N ALA A 602 16.18 0.13 -40.32
CA ALA A 602 15.25 1.20 -40.70
C ALA A 602 14.41 0.86 -41.93
N PHE A 603 13.26 1.51 -42.02
CA PHE A 603 12.23 1.32 -43.04
C PHE A 603 11.61 2.66 -43.47
N GLY A 604 11.07 2.71 -44.68
CA GLY A 604 10.45 3.89 -45.27
C GLY A 604 11.43 4.86 -45.93
N GLU A 605 10.91 5.89 -46.60
CA GLU A 605 11.71 6.85 -47.37
C GLU A 605 12.70 7.64 -46.49
N GLN A 606 12.32 7.96 -45.25
CA GLN A 606 13.21 8.63 -44.28
C GLN A 606 14.08 7.63 -43.51
N GLY A 607 13.94 6.32 -43.76
CA GLY A 607 14.65 5.26 -43.05
C GLY A 607 16.17 5.46 -42.98
N PRO A 608 16.88 5.73 -44.09
CA PRO A 608 18.32 5.98 -44.06
C PRO A 608 18.72 7.18 -43.20
N GLU A 609 17.97 8.28 -43.23
CA GLU A 609 18.23 9.46 -42.40
C GLU A 609 18.01 9.15 -40.90
N LEU A 610 16.91 8.46 -40.58
CA LEU A 610 16.61 8.02 -39.21
C LEU A 610 17.67 7.03 -38.68
N ALA A 611 18.19 6.16 -39.54
CA ALA A 611 19.24 5.22 -39.20
C ALA A 611 20.54 5.94 -38.82
N GLU A 612 20.98 6.90 -39.65
CA GLU A 612 22.16 7.72 -39.36
C GLU A 612 21.99 8.55 -38.08
N ARG A 613 20.78 9.06 -37.81
CA ARG A 613 20.48 9.75 -36.53
C ARG A 613 20.69 8.82 -35.33
N LEU A 614 20.14 7.61 -35.36
CA LEU A 614 20.34 6.63 -34.27
C LEU A 614 21.81 6.21 -34.15
N VAL A 615 22.51 5.96 -35.25
CA VAL A 615 23.95 5.63 -35.26
C VAL A 615 24.76 6.78 -34.64
N ALA A 616 24.45 8.02 -34.99
CA ALA A 616 25.10 9.20 -34.40
C ALA A 616 24.85 9.29 -32.88
N THR A 617 23.63 8.97 -32.42
CA THR A 617 23.29 8.90 -30.99
C THR A 617 24.08 7.82 -30.27
N VAL A 618 24.14 6.60 -30.81
CA VAL A 618 24.92 5.48 -30.20
C VAL A 618 26.40 5.85 -30.12
N ARG A 619 26.98 6.41 -31.20
CA ARG A 619 28.38 6.85 -31.21
C ARG A 619 28.64 8.02 -30.28
N ALA A 620 27.68 8.93 -30.10
CA ALA A 620 27.82 10.03 -29.15
C ALA A 620 27.79 9.51 -27.70
N TRP A 621 26.90 8.57 -27.40
CA TRP A 621 26.86 7.89 -26.11
C TRP A 621 28.18 7.15 -25.82
N ASP A 622 28.69 6.37 -26.78
CA ASP A 622 29.93 5.61 -26.64
C ASP A 622 31.13 6.53 -26.37
N ARG A 623 31.20 7.70 -27.02
CA ARG A 623 32.29 8.66 -26.84
C ARG A 623 32.23 9.48 -25.55
N HIS A 624 31.03 9.78 -25.04
CA HIS A 624 30.86 10.83 -24.03
C HIS A 624 30.21 10.35 -22.72
N ILE A 625 29.55 9.20 -22.72
CA ILE A 625 28.70 8.73 -21.62
C ILE A 625 29.11 7.34 -21.14
N ARG A 626 29.37 6.42 -22.08
CA ARG A 626 29.84 5.06 -21.78
C ARG A 626 31.19 5.13 -21.07
N ALA A 627 31.33 4.35 -20.00
CA ALA A 627 32.61 4.08 -19.35
C ALA A 627 33.09 2.67 -19.67
N ASP A 628 34.39 2.42 -19.48
CA ASP A 628 35.02 1.11 -19.68
C ASP A 628 34.49 0.06 -18.69
N ASP A 629 34.06 0.51 -17.51
CA ASP A 629 33.36 -0.27 -16.49
C ASP A 629 31.87 0.12 -16.49
N ASN A 630 30.97 -0.83 -16.78
CA ASN A 630 29.56 -0.54 -17.08
C ASN A 630 28.79 0.06 -15.89
N ASP A 631 29.32 -0.10 -14.68
CA ASP A 631 28.77 0.48 -13.44
C ASP A 631 29.24 1.93 -13.20
N GLN A 632 30.16 2.46 -14.02
CA GLN A 632 30.76 3.79 -13.85
C GLN A 632 30.43 4.76 -15.00
N HIS A 633 29.22 4.68 -15.55
CA HIS A 633 28.76 5.60 -16.60
C HIS A 633 28.50 7.02 -16.06
N ALA A 634 28.57 8.01 -16.96
CA ALA A 634 28.27 9.39 -16.59
C ALA A 634 26.76 9.66 -16.65
N ASP A 635 26.13 9.72 -15.48
CA ASP A 635 24.72 10.12 -15.35
C ASP A 635 24.49 11.58 -15.80
N PRO A 636 23.30 11.91 -16.33
CA PRO A 636 22.97 13.28 -16.67
C PRO A 636 22.79 14.11 -15.40
N ALA A 637 23.19 15.38 -15.46
CA ALA A 637 22.65 16.34 -14.50
C ALA A 637 21.16 16.52 -14.82
N LEU A 638 20.29 16.16 -13.87
CA LEU A 638 18.85 16.23 -14.00
C LEU A 638 18.27 17.20 -12.96
N THR A 639 17.44 18.13 -13.43
CA THR A 639 16.59 18.98 -12.58
C THR A 639 15.14 18.83 -12.96
N VAL A 640 14.26 18.80 -11.96
CA VAL A 640 12.80 18.71 -12.15
C VAL A 640 12.15 20.00 -11.67
N HIS A 641 11.39 20.62 -12.57
CA HIS A 641 10.70 21.89 -12.35
C HIS A 641 9.19 21.67 -12.31
N PRO A 642 8.40 22.54 -11.65
CA PRO A 642 6.94 22.52 -11.79
C PRO A 642 6.50 22.60 -13.26
N ALA A 643 5.42 21.91 -13.64
CA ALA A 643 4.87 21.97 -15.01
C ALA A 643 4.59 23.39 -15.51
N SER A 644 4.27 24.32 -14.59
CA SER A 644 4.00 25.73 -14.90
C SER A 644 5.24 26.59 -15.16
N THR A 645 6.45 26.04 -15.08
CA THR A 645 7.70 26.78 -15.30
C THR A 645 7.83 27.15 -16.78
N PRO A 646 7.97 28.44 -17.14
CA PRO A 646 8.07 28.85 -18.54
C PRO A 646 9.42 28.47 -19.16
N ASP A 647 9.46 28.33 -20.49
CA ASP A 647 10.65 27.87 -21.22
C ASP A 647 11.88 28.74 -21.00
N ASP A 648 11.70 30.05 -20.84
CA ASP A 648 12.78 31.02 -20.60
C ASP A 648 13.36 30.96 -19.18
N ALA A 649 12.67 30.29 -18.25
CA ALA A 649 13.13 30.04 -16.89
C ALA A 649 13.81 28.67 -16.72
N LEU A 650 13.72 27.77 -17.72
CA LEU A 650 14.39 26.48 -17.66
C LEU A 650 15.90 26.61 -17.92
N PRO A 651 16.74 25.80 -17.25
CA PRO A 651 18.15 25.70 -17.61
C PRO A 651 18.30 25.10 -19.01
N ALA A 652 19.44 25.35 -19.66
CA ALA A 652 19.78 24.69 -20.91
C ALA A 652 19.83 23.16 -20.73
N GLY A 653 19.21 22.41 -21.64
CA GLY A 653 19.21 20.94 -21.62
C GLY A 653 18.14 20.36 -22.55
N ASP A 654 18.09 19.04 -22.64
CA ASP A 654 17.01 18.31 -23.30
C ASP A 654 15.82 18.21 -22.31
N VAL A 655 14.63 18.63 -22.72
CA VAL A 655 13.44 18.74 -21.85
C VAL A 655 12.48 17.58 -22.13
N LEU A 656 12.04 16.91 -21.06
CA LEU A 656 10.94 15.95 -21.08
C LEU A 656 9.79 16.51 -20.23
N ASP A 657 8.71 16.88 -20.90
CA ASP A 657 7.50 17.39 -20.26
C ASP A 657 6.58 16.24 -19.82
N LYS A 658 6.10 16.34 -18.58
CA LYS A 658 5.08 15.46 -18.00
C LYS A 658 3.90 16.30 -17.49
N GLU A 659 2.90 15.67 -16.91
CA GLU A 659 1.65 16.35 -16.50
C GLU A 659 1.88 17.34 -15.34
N HIS A 660 2.75 16.99 -14.40
CA HIS A 660 2.99 17.76 -13.18
C HIS A 660 4.40 18.33 -13.09
N CYS A 661 5.32 17.89 -13.95
CA CYS A 661 6.68 18.38 -13.93
C CYS A 661 7.35 18.45 -15.31
N ARG A 662 8.45 19.21 -15.37
CA ARG A 662 9.34 19.33 -16.53
C ARG A 662 10.72 18.83 -16.11
N LEU A 663 11.21 17.76 -16.72
CA LEU A 663 12.54 17.22 -16.46
C LEU A 663 13.52 17.84 -17.46
N VAL A 664 14.63 18.38 -16.96
CA VAL A 664 15.68 18.95 -17.81
C VAL A 664 16.96 18.14 -17.63
N PHE A 665 17.37 17.47 -18.69
CA PHE A 665 18.56 16.63 -18.76
C PHE A 665 19.72 17.40 -19.37
N ARG A 666 20.89 17.30 -18.72
CA ARG A 666 22.15 17.79 -19.27
C ARG A 666 23.15 16.64 -19.32
N TRP A 667 23.30 16.09 -20.52
CA TRP A 667 24.25 15.02 -20.80
C TRP A 667 25.65 15.56 -21.07
N PRO A 668 26.72 14.86 -20.62
CA PRO A 668 28.09 15.21 -20.98
C PRO A 668 28.27 15.30 -22.50
N GLY A 669 28.94 16.35 -22.97
CA GLY A 669 29.16 16.58 -24.40
C GLY A 669 27.97 17.19 -25.16
N ARG A 670 26.84 17.47 -24.48
CA ARG A 670 25.68 18.19 -25.03
C ARG A 670 25.46 19.55 -24.32
N ASP A 671 26.49 20.39 -24.30
CA ASP A 671 26.48 21.70 -23.62
C ASP A 671 25.88 22.86 -24.45
N VAL A 672 25.31 22.58 -25.62
CA VAL A 672 24.73 23.59 -26.51
C VAL A 672 23.21 23.42 -26.52
N LEU A 673 22.47 24.51 -26.23
CA LEU A 673 21.03 24.61 -26.49
C LEU A 673 20.78 24.14 -27.93
N LEU A 674 20.10 23.01 -28.11
CA LEU A 674 19.53 22.72 -29.41
C LEU A 674 18.52 23.84 -29.70
N PRO A 675 18.59 24.48 -30.88
CA PRO A 675 17.49 25.33 -31.32
C PRO A 675 16.22 24.48 -31.26
N GLY A 676 15.16 25.01 -30.63
CA GLY A 676 13.83 24.42 -30.76
C GLY A 676 13.51 24.16 -32.24
N PRO A 677 12.60 23.22 -32.55
CA PRO A 677 12.24 22.91 -33.93
C PRO A 677 11.91 24.22 -34.64
N VAL A 678 12.69 24.55 -35.67
CA VAL A 678 12.40 25.69 -36.54
C VAL A 678 11.11 25.32 -37.26
N GLU A 679 9.99 25.86 -36.80
CA GLU A 679 8.81 25.99 -37.66
C GLU A 679 9.28 26.76 -38.89
N ARG A 680 9.47 26.05 -40.00
CA ARG A 680 9.66 26.72 -41.27
C ARG A 680 8.37 27.50 -41.53
N PRO A 681 8.43 28.82 -41.78
CA PRO A 681 7.26 29.55 -42.21
C PRO A 681 6.67 28.83 -43.42
N GLU A 682 5.36 28.61 -43.42
CA GLU A 682 4.65 28.12 -44.60
C GLU A 682 5.13 28.94 -45.80
N ALA A 683 5.60 28.25 -46.84
CA ALA A 683 6.02 28.90 -48.06
C ALA A 683 4.81 29.68 -48.60
N ASP A 684 4.94 31.02 -48.64
CA ASP A 684 3.99 31.90 -49.30
C ASP A 684 3.68 31.33 -50.69
N VAL A 685 2.45 30.85 -50.85
CA VAL A 685 1.90 30.45 -52.14
C VAL A 685 1.72 31.74 -52.94
N VAL A 686 2.74 32.08 -53.72
CA VAL A 686 2.62 33.11 -54.76
C VAL A 686 1.71 32.55 -55.85
N ALA A 687 0.46 33.03 -55.86
CA ALA A 687 -0.46 32.83 -56.95
C ALA A 687 -0.08 33.77 -58.13
N GLU A 688 0.65 33.24 -59.10
CA GLU A 688 0.59 33.69 -60.50
C GLU A 688 -0.09 32.53 -61.27
N GLY A 689 -1.19 32.66 -62.00
CA GLY A 689 -1.63 33.75 -62.85
C GLY A 689 -1.67 33.23 -64.30
N VAL A 690 -2.88 32.86 -64.76
CA VAL A 690 -3.30 32.35 -66.09
C VAL A 690 -3.32 30.82 -66.27
#